data_AF-A0A1V6R1C3-F1
#
_entry.id   AF-A0A1V6R1C3-F1
#
_cell.length_a   1.000
_cell.length_b   1.000
_cell.length_c   1.000
_cell.angle_alpha   90.00
_cell.angle_beta   90.00
_cell.angle_gamma   90.00
#
_symmetry.space_group_name_H-M   'P 1'
#
loop_
_entity.id
_entity.type
_entity.pdbx_description
1 polymer ?
#
loop_
_entity_poly.entity_id
_entity_poly.type
_entity_poly.pdbx_seq_one_letter_code
_entity_poly.pdbx_strand_id
1 'polypeptide(L)'
;MSFPPSKVTYKPLLHPAEHPAYRYSGFHPGRVTTLRKGHVKQPGYQAFPVDVTWEQDSAIPMRDGIKLYADIFRPTHGDKVPAIIPYSPYGKVDSGVQSYDMMGPYRMGIPFQRLSGYETFEGPNPAEWAERGYAVVDIDARGAGHSEGNIAFWGQQEAEDIYDSITWVSQQPWCNGSVVLAGNSWLSIAQTNFVSRFTHPALKAIAPWEGLSDPYMQQTCRGGIPNAFFNEMIVRGFGGLGNVEDVASMLREHPLYDEYWESKKIDTTKMSDIPAYFTASYSTGLHSEGSFEGFRAASTSKKWLRVHNSQEWHDLYAVAANDDLQRFFDFYAKGIQNGWEEDTPRVRLTLLGFEGSPAKSIIERAEEQWPPARLYTERYFLDAATKSLTSCRPQNSSRSVHEGHSLTDSSDFKLVFPEYTELCGQPFVKLFMSAPSHDDLDVVVQIRKLSASGDLLESLNWSPMPLPAPKVPNVNVAKHLGPQGMLRASHRVSIMPRSSEDDVPSYNHRSRQPISMGEIVELMVPVWPIGVVYEAGEGLLLRISGHDMSLPEIEALKPREPRDENRGQHIVHTGGEYDSYLVLPRIALGERGGFSIKDDFNTDDAQIIDLCDDVEEGIQSLLKREPVEPSNPFDIPIFITEAKASIKTEPESQSEPVSSPWKSGMQLVQFRATAEQVADDYLKENKIKLHSSRKRLSTIRDPNAYRRGQEDSSKLEIRRPVLD
;
A
#
# COMPACT_ATOMS: atom_id res chain seq x y z
N MET A 1 32.45 -2.28 21.64
CA MET A 1 32.05 -2.23 23.07
C MET A 1 30.55 -2.46 23.09
N SER A 2 30.04 -3.48 23.79
CA SER A 2 28.59 -3.67 23.93
C SER A 2 28.11 -2.71 25.01
N PHE A 3 27.36 -1.70 24.62
CA PHE A 3 26.63 -0.86 25.55
C PHE A 3 25.52 -1.69 26.23
N PRO A 4 25.13 -1.36 27.47
CA PRO A 4 24.01 -2.03 28.12
C PRO A 4 22.73 -1.83 27.27
N PRO A 5 21.85 -2.85 27.16
CA PRO A 5 20.63 -2.71 26.38
C PRO A 5 19.82 -1.51 26.88
N SER A 6 19.39 -0.66 25.96
CA SER A 6 18.53 0.49 26.28
C SER A 6 17.28 0.00 26.99
N LYS A 7 16.90 0.69 28.06
CA LYS A 7 15.71 0.34 28.83
C LYS A 7 14.48 0.64 27.97
N VAL A 8 13.76 -0.38 27.53
CA VAL A 8 12.52 -0.23 26.77
C VAL A 8 11.36 0.10 27.73
N THR A 9 10.62 1.16 27.40
CA THR A 9 9.41 1.58 28.14
C THR A 9 8.18 0.86 27.58
N TYR A 10 7.39 0.29 28.49
CA TYR A 10 6.17 -0.45 28.20
C TYR A 10 4.97 0.19 28.90
N LYS A 11 3.79 0.07 28.30
CA LYS A 11 2.51 0.44 28.89
C LYS A 11 1.55 -0.75 28.94
N PRO A 12 0.69 -0.85 29.96
CA PRO A 12 -0.24 -1.97 30.08
C PRO A 12 -1.23 -2.00 28.92
N LEU A 13 -1.53 -3.19 28.43
CA LEU A 13 -2.64 -3.43 27.52
C LEU A 13 -3.92 -3.63 28.33
N LEU A 14 -5.07 -3.32 27.72
CA LEU A 14 -6.34 -3.75 28.27
C LEU A 14 -6.54 -5.23 27.95
N HIS A 15 -7.10 -5.96 28.91
CA HIS A 15 -7.52 -7.33 28.70
C HIS A 15 -8.52 -7.38 27.52
N PRO A 16 -8.44 -8.36 26.60
CA PRO A 16 -9.33 -8.44 25.43
C PRO A 16 -10.83 -8.29 25.75
N ALA A 17 -11.28 -8.89 26.85
CA ALA A 17 -12.68 -8.81 27.31
C ALA A 17 -13.11 -7.45 27.88
N GLU A 18 -12.16 -6.60 28.26
CA GLU A 18 -12.41 -5.27 28.85
C GLU A 18 -12.14 -4.13 27.86
N HIS A 19 -11.56 -4.44 26.70
CA HIS A 19 -11.16 -3.46 25.73
C HIS A 19 -12.37 -2.99 24.89
N PRO A 20 -12.73 -1.69 24.93
CA PRO A 20 -14.03 -1.21 24.45
C PRO A 20 -14.24 -1.35 22.93
N ALA A 21 -13.16 -1.38 22.15
CA ALA A 21 -13.20 -1.53 20.70
C ALA A 21 -12.77 -2.92 20.21
N TYR A 22 -12.19 -3.76 21.08
CA TYR A 22 -11.60 -5.04 20.66
C TYR A 22 -12.73 -6.04 20.48
N ARG A 23 -12.82 -6.64 19.29
CA ARG A 23 -13.74 -7.76 19.10
C ARG A 23 -13.23 -8.90 19.98
N TYR A 24 -14.08 -9.53 20.77
CA TYR A 24 -13.66 -10.63 21.63
C TYR A 24 -14.71 -11.72 21.64
N SER A 25 -14.40 -12.84 21.00
CA SER A 25 -15.28 -14.01 20.86
C SER A 25 -15.01 -15.09 21.92
N GLY A 26 -14.15 -14.82 22.91
CA GLY A 26 -13.73 -15.77 23.95
C GLY A 26 -12.43 -16.49 23.62
N PHE A 27 -11.94 -17.27 24.59
CA PHE A 27 -10.73 -18.10 24.47
C PHE A 27 -11.13 -19.58 24.49
N HIS A 28 -10.82 -20.30 23.43
CA HIS A 28 -11.35 -21.64 23.14
C HIS A 28 -10.24 -22.68 22.85
N PRO A 29 -9.27 -22.87 23.76
CA PRO A 29 -8.13 -23.76 23.52
C PRO A 29 -8.59 -25.20 23.26
N GLY A 30 -8.12 -25.77 22.15
CA GLY A 30 -8.41 -27.16 21.75
C GLY A 30 -9.79 -27.36 21.12
N ARG A 31 -10.54 -26.30 20.85
CA ARG A 31 -11.80 -26.40 20.09
C ARG A 31 -11.49 -26.66 18.63
N VAL A 32 -12.10 -27.69 18.06
CA VAL A 32 -11.98 -28.06 16.65
C VAL A 32 -13.35 -28.05 16.00
N THR A 33 -13.49 -27.31 14.91
CA THR A 33 -14.74 -27.16 14.16
C THR A 33 -14.50 -27.50 12.69
N THR A 34 -15.39 -28.28 12.07
CA THR A 34 -15.38 -28.46 10.61
C THR A 34 -16.32 -27.44 9.96
N LEU A 35 -15.74 -26.50 9.21
CA LEU A 35 -16.44 -25.59 8.32
C LEU A 35 -16.70 -26.34 7.00
N ARG A 36 -17.94 -26.78 6.79
CA ARG A 36 -18.31 -27.56 5.59
C ARG A 36 -18.23 -26.69 4.33
N LYS A 37 -17.98 -27.31 3.19
CA LYS A 37 -18.14 -26.69 1.87
C LYS A 37 -19.51 -26.00 1.79
N GLY A 38 -19.50 -24.74 1.36
CA GLY A 38 -20.68 -23.87 1.32
C GLY A 38 -20.94 -23.11 2.62
N HIS A 39 -20.17 -23.33 3.69
CA HIS A 39 -20.23 -22.53 4.91
C HIS A 39 -19.92 -21.07 4.61
N VAL A 40 -20.74 -20.17 5.13
CA VAL A 40 -20.58 -18.71 5.02
C VAL A 40 -20.64 -18.15 6.43
N LYS A 41 -19.65 -17.34 6.84
CA LYS A 41 -19.63 -16.73 8.18
C LYS A 41 -20.82 -15.80 8.39
N GLN A 42 -21.08 -14.93 7.41
CA GLN A 42 -22.22 -14.02 7.39
C GLN A 42 -22.64 -13.68 5.95
N PRO A 43 -23.92 -13.37 5.69
CA PRO A 43 -24.42 -13.13 4.33
C PRO A 43 -23.56 -12.14 3.54
N GLY A 44 -23.21 -12.52 2.30
CA GLY A 44 -22.40 -11.70 1.39
C GLY A 44 -20.91 -12.03 1.40
N TYR A 45 -20.39 -12.68 2.44
CA TYR A 45 -19.01 -13.16 2.48
C TYR A 45 -18.79 -14.38 1.59
N GLN A 46 -17.53 -14.65 1.26
CA GLN A 46 -17.13 -15.84 0.51
C GLN A 46 -17.51 -17.11 1.27
N ALA A 47 -18.14 -18.05 0.56
CA ALA A 47 -18.37 -19.39 1.07
C ALA A 47 -17.08 -20.22 1.00
N PHE A 48 -16.87 -21.12 1.95
CA PHE A 48 -15.77 -22.08 1.87
C PHE A 48 -15.97 -23.03 0.69
N PRO A 49 -15.03 -23.14 -0.26
CA PRO A 49 -15.16 -23.97 -1.45
C PRO A 49 -14.90 -25.46 -1.18
N VAL A 50 -14.25 -25.77 -0.05
CA VAL A 50 -13.91 -27.11 0.43
C VAL A 50 -14.22 -27.25 1.93
N ASP A 51 -14.26 -28.48 2.44
CA ASP A 51 -14.37 -28.73 3.89
C ASP A 51 -13.07 -28.32 4.59
N VAL A 52 -13.14 -27.41 5.55
CA VAL A 52 -12.00 -26.89 6.32
C VAL A 52 -12.12 -27.26 7.79
N THR A 53 -11.03 -27.77 8.37
CA THR A 53 -10.89 -27.92 9.81
C THR A 53 -10.32 -26.62 10.37
N TRP A 54 -11.03 -26.04 11.33
CA TRP A 54 -10.64 -24.87 12.10
C TRP A 54 -10.33 -25.30 13.54
N GLU A 55 -9.06 -25.23 13.92
CA GLU A 55 -8.60 -25.47 15.30
C GLU A 55 -8.36 -24.10 15.94
N GLN A 56 -9.01 -23.85 17.09
CA GLN A 56 -8.96 -22.56 17.78
C GLN A 56 -7.99 -22.58 18.94
N ASP A 57 -7.28 -21.46 19.10
CA ASP A 57 -6.37 -21.21 20.22
C ASP A 57 -5.43 -22.38 20.53
N SER A 58 -4.84 -22.94 19.47
CA SER A 58 -3.80 -23.96 19.55
C SER A 58 -2.56 -23.37 20.18
N ALA A 59 -2.13 -23.95 21.30
CA ALA A 59 -0.98 -23.48 22.06
C ALA A 59 0.34 -23.88 21.38
N ILE A 60 1.18 -22.88 21.12
CA ILE A 60 2.53 -23.03 20.59
C ILE A 60 3.51 -22.72 21.73
N PRO A 61 4.23 -23.72 22.27
CA PRO A 61 5.22 -23.49 23.32
C PRO A 61 6.46 -22.81 22.74
N MET A 62 6.86 -21.69 23.33
CA MET A 62 8.08 -20.96 22.97
C MET A 62 9.28 -21.47 23.78
N ARG A 63 10.50 -21.20 23.29
CA ARG A 63 11.76 -21.60 23.94
C ARG A 63 11.95 -21.06 25.37
N ASP A 64 11.34 -19.92 25.67
CA ASP A 64 11.39 -19.25 26.98
C ASP A 64 10.27 -19.70 27.93
N GLY A 65 9.45 -20.68 27.51
CA GLY A 65 8.41 -21.31 28.32
C GLY A 65 7.04 -20.65 28.24
N ILE A 66 6.91 -19.52 27.54
CA ILE A 66 5.59 -18.92 27.31
C ILE A 66 4.82 -19.67 26.21
N LYS A 67 3.53 -19.36 26.09
CA LYS A 67 2.67 -19.85 25.01
C LYS A 67 2.18 -18.72 24.12
N LEU A 68 2.32 -18.93 22.82
CA LEU A 68 1.54 -18.20 21.82
C LEU A 68 0.31 -19.04 21.43
N TYR A 69 -0.74 -18.39 20.94
CA TYR A 69 -1.98 -19.05 20.56
C TYR A 69 -2.35 -18.78 19.12
N ALA A 70 -2.67 -19.84 18.38
CA ALA A 70 -2.94 -19.79 16.95
C ALA A 70 -4.29 -20.39 16.57
N ASP A 71 -4.90 -19.83 15.53
CA ASP A 71 -6.04 -20.40 14.83
C ASP A 71 -5.52 -21.07 13.55
N ILE A 72 -5.90 -22.32 13.35
CA ILE A 72 -5.38 -23.14 12.25
C ILE A 72 -6.53 -23.52 11.33
N PHE A 73 -6.48 -23.03 10.10
CA PHE A 73 -7.40 -23.39 9.03
C PHE A 73 -6.70 -24.30 8.05
N ARG A 74 -7.22 -25.51 7.84
CA ARG A 74 -6.64 -26.46 6.88
C ARG A 74 -7.70 -27.30 6.18
N PRO A 75 -7.44 -27.80 4.97
CA PRO A 75 -8.31 -28.81 4.36
C PRO A 75 -8.56 -29.99 5.30
N THR A 76 -9.82 -30.43 5.40
CA THR A 76 -10.22 -31.52 6.31
C THR A 76 -9.75 -32.89 5.82
N HIS A 77 -9.63 -33.05 4.51
CA HIS A 77 -9.27 -34.29 3.85
C HIS A 77 -8.13 -34.05 2.85
N GLY A 78 -7.38 -35.11 2.55
CA GLY A 78 -6.29 -35.08 1.59
C GLY A 78 -4.92 -35.34 2.21
N ASP A 79 -3.89 -35.13 1.41
CA ASP A 79 -2.50 -35.24 1.82
C ASP A 79 -2.09 -34.10 2.76
N LYS A 80 -0.91 -34.24 3.36
CA LYS A 80 -0.30 -33.17 4.14
C LYS A 80 -0.06 -31.94 3.28
N VAL A 81 -0.31 -30.75 3.82
CA VAL A 81 -0.22 -29.48 3.09
C VAL A 81 0.87 -28.56 3.66
N PRO A 82 1.45 -27.66 2.84
CA PRO A 82 2.26 -26.56 3.36
C PRO A 82 1.43 -25.58 4.20
N ALA A 83 2.10 -24.85 5.09
CA ALA A 83 1.47 -23.85 5.95
C ALA A 83 1.89 -22.41 5.59
N ILE A 84 0.95 -21.49 5.61
CA ILE A 84 1.16 -20.04 5.51
C ILE A 84 0.99 -19.44 6.90
N ILE A 85 1.99 -18.69 7.37
CA ILE A 85 1.91 -17.97 8.66
C ILE A 85 1.82 -16.45 8.39
N PRO A 86 0.65 -15.84 8.61
CA PRO A 86 0.50 -14.40 8.81
C PRO A 86 0.76 -14.03 10.28
N TYR A 87 1.98 -13.62 10.62
CA TYR A 87 2.36 -13.32 12.01
C TYR A 87 2.11 -11.85 12.37
N SER A 88 1.24 -11.56 13.35
CA SER A 88 0.96 -10.17 13.75
C SER A 88 0.33 -10.06 15.15
N PRO A 89 0.31 -8.85 15.75
CA PRO A 89 -0.45 -8.56 16.96
C PRO A 89 -1.91 -8.11 16.68
N TYR A 90 -2.44 -8.28 15.46
CA TYR A 90 -3.74 -7.71 15.07
C TYR A 90 -4.95 -8.51 15.54
N GLY A 91 -4.76 -9.70 16.10
CA GLY A 91 -5.84 -10.58 16.51
C GLY A 91 -6.12 -11.66 15.47
N LYS A 92 -6.53 -12.82 15.97
CA LYS A 92 -7.14 -13.91 15.21
C LYS A 92 -8.62 -13.67 14.90
N VAL A 93 -9.31 -14.68 14.38
CA VAL A 93 -10.74 -14.63 14.03
C VAL A 93 -11.62 -14.07 15.14
N ASP A 94 -12.42 -13.06 14.79
CA ASP A 94 -13.32 -12.35 15.72
C ASP A 94 -12.58 -11.73 16.93
N SER A 95 -11.29 -11.49 16.77
CA SER A 95 -10.47 -10.72 17.70
C SER A 95 -9.73 -9.59 16.99
N GLY A 96 -9.33 -8.56 17.74
CA GLY A 96 -8.71 -7.37 17.16
C GLY A 96 -9.68 -6.20 16.95
N VAL A 97 -9.10 -5.05 16.60
CA VAL A 97 -9.85 -3.83 16.27
C VAL A 97 -9.82 -3.59 14.77
N GLN A 98 -8.70 -3.88 14.11
CA GLN A 98 -8.48 -3.52 12.72
C GLN A 98 -9.44 -4.28 11.78
N SER A 99 -10.07 -3.55 10.85
CA SER A 99 -10.92 -4.14 9.82
C SER A 99 -11.03 -3.22 8.62
N TYR A 100 -11.32 -3.80 7.45
CA TYR A 100 -11.45 -3.04 6.20
C TYR A 100 -12.60 -2.04 6.20
N ASP A 101 -13.62 -2.22 7.05
CA ASP A 101 -14.73 -1.26 7.21
C ASP A 101 -14.31 0.03 7.92
N MET A 102 -13.26 -0.04 8.74
CA MET A 102 -12.83 1.09 9.57
C MET A 102 -11.55 1.77 9.05
N MET A 103 -10.74 1.04 8.29
CA MET A 103 -9.43 1.52 7.83
C MET A 103 -9.49 2.40 6.58
N GLY A 104 -10.64 2.52 5.94
CA GLY A 104 -10.79 3.45 4.83
C GLY A 104 -12.17 3.43 4.21
N PRO A 105 -12.47 4.42 3.36
CA PRO A 105 -13.76 4.50 2.71
C PRO A 105 -13.95 3.31 1.76
N TYR A 106 -15.21 2.87 1.64
CA TYR A 106 -15.62 1.84 0.67
C TYR A 106 -14.86 0.51 0.77
N ARG A 107 -14.29 0.19 1.94
CA ARG A 107 -13.45 -1.01 2.17
C ARG A 107 -12.29 -1.11 1.17
N MET A 108 -11.77 0.02 0.71
CA MET A 108 -10.72 0.09 -0.32
C MET A 108 -11.09 -0.68 -1.60
N GLY A 109 -12.39 -0.75 -1.91
CA GLY A 109 -12.90 -1.49 -3.06
C GLY A 109 -12.87 -3.02 -2.91
N ILE A 110 -12.58 -3.55 -1.71
CA ILE A 110 -12.55 -5.00 -1.46
C ILE A 110 -13.99 -5.52 -1.36
N PRO A 111 -14.44 -6.38 -2.29
CA PRO A 111 -15.78 -6.97 -2.22
C PRO A 111 -15.88 -7.95 -1.05
N PHE A 112 -17.03 -8.00 -0.39
CA PHE A 112 -17.29 -8.97 0.68
C PHE A 112 -17.05 -10.42 0.22
N GLN A 113 -17.35 -10.73 -1.04
CA GLN A 113 -17.18 -12.05 -1.64
C GLN A 113 -15.72 -12.48 -1.83
N ARG A 114 -14.75 -11.58 -1.58
CA ARG A 114 -13.31 -11.88 -1.58
C ARG A 114 -12.76 -12.19 -0.19
N LEU A 115 -13.61 -12.13 0.83
CA LEU A 115 -13.26 -12.33 2.23
C LEU A 115 -14.14 -13.42 2.82
N SER A 116 -13.56 -14.30 3.63
CA SER A 116 -14.31 -15.33 4.37
C SER A 116 -14.84 -14.82 5.70
N GLY A 117 -14.23 -13.74 6.22
CA GLY A 117 -14.44 -13.22 7.55
C GLY A 117 -13.66 -13.99 8.62
N TYR A 118 -12.85 -14.97 8.23
CA TYR A 118 -11.95 -15.74 9.10
C TYR A 118 -10.49 -15.33 8.95
N GLU A 119 -10.16 -14.45 8.01
CA GLU A 119 -8.83 -13.86 7.90
C GLU A 119 -8.52 -12.91 9.05
N THR A 120 -7.27 -12.93 9.54
CA THR A 120 -6.70 -11.80 10.27
C THR A 120 -6.57 -10.60 9.33
N PHE A 121 -6.57 -9.39 9.91
CA PHE A 121 -6.33 -8.17 9.16
C PHE A 121 -4.96 -8.26 8.46
N GLU A 122 -4.92 -7.89 7.18
CA GLU A 122 -3.73 -7.97 6.30
C GLU A 122 -3.25 -9.39 5.97
N GLY A 123 -3.99 -10.41 6.38
CA GLY A 123 -3.65 -11.81 6.19
C GLY A 123 -4.32 -12.48 4.98
N PRO A 124 -3.79 -13.64 4.56
CA PRO A 124 -4.39 -14.49 3.54
C PRO A 124 -5.78 -14.98 3.96
N ASN A 125 -6.72 -15.00 3.02
CA ASN A 125 -8.08 -15.51 3.24
C ASN A 125 -8.11 -17.04 3.38
N PRO A 126 -8.49 -17.61 4.55
CA PRO A 126 -8.48 -19.05 4.76
C PRO A 126 -9.38 -19.85 3.81
N ALA A 127 -10.51 -19.31 3.35
CA ALA A 127 -11.38 -20.00 2.41
C ALA A 127 -10.70 -20.20 1.04
N GLU A 128 -9.97 -19.19 0.58
CA GLU A 128 -9.25 -19.24 -0.70
C GLU A 128 -8.00 -20.11 -0.61
N TRP A 129 -7.20 -19.97 0.45
CA TRP A 129 -5.94 -20.70 0.56
C TRP A 129 -6.13 -22.18 0.92
N ALA A 130 -7.19 -22.54 1.64
CA ALA A 130 -7.55 -23.94 1.84
C ALA A 130 -7.94 -24.63 0.52
N GLU A 131 -8.65 -23.93 -0.39
CA GLU A 131 -8.94 -24.45 -1.73
C GLU A 131 -7.67 -24.74 -2.53
N ARG A 132 -6.70 -23.82 -2.41
CA ARG A 132 -5.38 -23.93 -3.04
C ARG A 132 -4.48 -24.98 -2.36
N GLY A 133 -4.97 -25.70 -1.35
CA GLY A 133 -4.22 -26.78 -0.69
C GLY A 133 -3.10 -26.27 0.24
N TYR A 134 -3.37 -25.19 0.97
CA TYR A 134 -2.53 -24.67 2.05
C TYR A 134 -3.30 -24.68 3.38
N ALA A 135 -2.56 -24.80 4.48
CA ALA A 135 -3.07 -24.38 5.78
C ALA A 135 -2.75 -22.89 6.01
N VAL A 136 -3.65 -22.16 6.64
CA VAL A 136 -3.38 -20.81 7.20
C VAL A 136 -3.29 -20.95 8.71
N VAL A 137 -2.14 -20.59 9.28
CA VAL A 137 -1.85 -20.64 10.72
C VAL A 137 -1.72 -19.20 11.22
N ASP A 138 -2.84 -18.65 11.66
CA ASP A 138 -2.96 -17.29 12.17
C ASP A 138 -2.52 -17.26 13.63
N ILE A 139 -1.41 -16.58 13.92
CA ILE A 139 -0.76 -16.58 15.22
C ILE A 139 -0.91 -15.20 15.85
N ASP A 140 -1.56 -15.14 17.02
CA ASP A 140 -1.45 -13.94 17.86
C ASP A 140 -0.01 -13.82 18.35
N ALA A 141 0.68 -12.78 17.91
CA ALA A 141 2.05 -12.48 18.34
C ALA A 141 2.17 -12.38 19.87
N ARG A 142 3.39 -12.47 20.39
CA ARG A 142 3.68 -12.33 21.83
C ARG A 142 2.96 -11.12 22.43
N GLY A 143 2.23 -11.35 23.52
CA GLY A 143 1.45 -10.36 24.24
C GLY A 143 0.10 -9.96 23.61
N ALA A 144 -0.22 -10.39 22.39
CA ALA A 144 -1.48 -10.11 21.73
C ALA A 144 -2.56 -11.14 22.10
N GLY A 145 -3.80 -10.68 22.30
CA GLY A 145 -4.93 -11.54 22.65
C GLY A 145 -4.66 -12.29 23.96
N HIS A 146 -4.60 -13.63 23.87
CA HIS A 146 -4.24 -14.52 24.98
C HIS A 146 -2.79 -15.02 24.92
N SER A 147 -2.03 -14.68 23.89
CA SER A 147 -0.60 -14.97 23.83
C SER A 147 0.11 -14.27 24.97
N GLU A 148 0.92 -15.03 25.69
CA GLU A 148 1.62 -14.56 26.88
C GLU A 148 2.74 -13.57 26.52
N GLY A 149 3.29 -12.86 27.51
CA GLY A 149 4.39 -11.91 27.33
C GLY A 149 3.96 -10.49 27.00
N ASN A 150 4.86 -9.72 26.37
CA ASN A 150 4.66 -8.31 26.01
C ASN A 150 4.88 -8.10 24.52
N ILE A 151 4.05 -7.26 23.90
CA ILE A 151 4.22 -6.84 22.51
C ILE A 151 5.43 -5.90 22.43
N ALA A 152 6.40 -6.25 21.60
CA ALA A 152 7.50 -5.38 21.21
C ALA A 152 7.33 -4.99 19.73
N PHE A 153 7.73 -3.78 19.36
CA PHE A 153 7.79 -3.37 17.96
C PHE A 153 9.02 -4.00 17.32
N TRP A 154 8.83 -5.20 16.75
CA TRP A 154 9.82 -5.98 16.02
C TRP A 154 11.16 -6.18 16.75
N GLY A 155 12.14 -6.72 16.04
CA GLY A 155 13.48 -7.01 16.54
C GLY A 155 13.68 -8.47 16.92
N GLN A 156 14.70 -8.73 17.73
CA GLN A 156 15.20 -10.07 18.00
C GLN A 156 14.13 -11.02 18.60
N GLN A 157 13.38 -10.56 19.61
CA GLN A 157 12.38 -11.38 20.29
C GLN A 157 11.31 -11.91 19.34
N GLU A 158 10.76 -11.04 18.49
CA GLU A 158 9.74 -11.45 17.52
C GLU A 158 10.28 -12.45 16.49
N ALA A 159 11.52 -12.26 16.03
CA ALA A 159 12.17 -13.19 15.12
C ALA A 159 12.40 -14.58 15.76
N GLU A 160 12.69 -14.63 17.06
CA GLU A 160 12.81 -15.89 17.81
C GLU A 160 11.46 -16.59 17.97
N ASP A 161 10.39 -15.84 18.23
CA ASP A 161 9.03 -16.37 18.32
C ASP A 161 8.55 -16.93 16.96
N ILE A 162 8.89 -16.27 15.86
CA ILE A 162 8.63 -16.77 14.50
C ILE A 162 9.42 -18.04 14.23
N TYR A 163 10.69 -18.14 14.67
CA TYR A 163 11.49 -19.36 14.53
C TYR A 163 10.81 -20.56 15.21
N ASP A 164 10.38 -20.38 16.46
CA ASP A 164 9.73 -21.43 17.26
C ASP A 164 8.38 -21.81 16.68
N SER A 165 7.64 -20.82 16.16
CA SER A 165 6.38 -21.03 15.46
C SER A 165 6.56 -21.86 14.18
N ILE A 166 7.54 -21.52 13.33
CA ILE A 166 7.85 -22.32 12.13
C ILE A 166 8.25 -23.75 12.52
N THR A 167 9.07 -23.90 13.57
CA THR A 167 9.49 -25.21 14.07
C THR A 167 8.28 -26.06 14.46
N TRP A 168 7.39 -25.51 15.29
CA TRP A 168 6.20 -26.19 15.78
C TRP A 168 5.21 -26.52 14.65
N VAL A 169 4.95 -25.58 13.74
CA VAL A 169 4.03 -25.75 12.61
C VAL A 169 4.54 -26.85 11.67
N SER A 170 5.84 -26.84 11.34
CA SER A 170 6.42 -27.82 10.42
C SER A 170 6.36 -29.27 10.91
N GLN A 171 6.16 -29.47 12.22
CA GLN A 171 6.05 -30.79 12.86
C GLN A 171 4.60 -31.26 13.04
N GLN A 172 3.60 -30.44 12.71
CA GLN A 172 2.21 -30.84 12.85
C GLN A 172 1.88 -32.03 11.94
N PRO A 173 1.02 -32.98 12.37
CA PRO A 173 0.76 -34.20 11.62
C PRO A 173 0.15 -33.95 10.24
N TRP A 174 -0.55 -32.82 10.06
CA TRP A 174 -1.16 -32.38 8.81
C TRP A 174 -0.21 -31.54 7.93
N CYS A 175 0.93 -31.06 8.44
CA CYS A 175 1.86 -30.24 7.68
C CYS A 175 2.84 -31.10 6.89
N ASN A 176 3.11 -30.73 5.64
CA ASN A 176 4.08 -31.46 4.79
C ASN A 176 5.55 -31.13 5.13
N GLY A 177 5.80 -30.31 6.16
CA GLY A 177 7.12 -29.84 6.57
C GLY A 177 7.57 -28.54 5.90
N SER A 178 6.80 -27.99 4.94
CA SER A 178 7.05 -26.69 4.31
C SER A 178 6.20 -25.60 4.95
N VAL A 179 6.85 -24.49 5.28
CA VAL A 179 6.22 -23.26 5.78
C VAL A 179 6.60 -22.11 4.85
N VAL A 180 5.66 -21.20 4.63
CA VAL A 180 5.87 -19.91 3.97
C VAL A 180 5.27 -18.81 4.83
N LEU A 181 5.77 -17.59 4.68
CA LEU A 181 5.24 -16.42 5.37
C LEU A 181 4.61 -15.46 4.34
N ALA A 182 3.52 -14.80 4.71
CA ALA A 182 2.80 -13.88 3.83
C ALA A 182 1.99 -12.84 4.63
N GLY A 183 1.72 -11.70 3.99
CA GLY A 183 0.83 -10.65 4.50
C GLY A 183 1.42 -9.25 4.36
N ASN A 184 0.59 -8.25 4.70
CA ASN A 184 0.94 -6.84 4.57
C ASN A 184 1.39 -6.18 5.88
N SER A 185 1.98 -4.98 5.78
CA SER A 185 2.38 -4.13 6.91
C SER A 185 3.15 -4.89 7.99
N TRP A 186 2.64 -5.03 9.22
CA TRP A 186 3.32 -5.77 10.29
C TRP A 186 3.66 -7.20 9.88
N LEU A 187 2.78 -7.88 9.16
CA LEU A 187 3.02 -9.25 8.68
C LEU A 187 4.17 -9.27 7.67
N SER A 188 4.33 -8.23 6.86
CA SER A 188 5.47 -8.06 5.94
C SER A 188 6.77 -7.74 6.68
N ILE A 189 6.69 -6.87 7.68
CA ILE A 189 7.84 -6.45 8.51
C ILE A 189 8.34 -7.62 9.35
N ALA A 190 7.45 -8.43 9.93
CA ALA A 190 7.78 -9.64 10.67
C ALA A 190 8.55 -10.65 9.80
N GLN A 191 8.19 -10.78 8.50
CA GLN A 191 8.89 -11.64 7.56
C GLN A 191 10.34 -11.21 7.36
N THR A 192 10.56 -9.94 6.99
CA THR A 192 11.91 -9.42 6.72
C THR A 192 12.74 -9.35 8.00
N ASN A 193 12.13 -9.00 9.15
CA ASN A 193 12.75 -9.07 10.46
C ASN A 193 13.27 -10.48 10.75
N PHE A 194 12.44 -11.51 10.55
CA PHE A 194 12.83 -12.90 10.74
C PHE A 194 14.01 -13.29 9.84
N VAL A 195 13.88 -13.14 8.52
CA VAL A 195 14.90 -13.63 7.58
C VAL A 195 16.18 -12.81 7.56
N SER A 196 16.17 -11.59 8.12
CA SER A 196 17.41 -10.81 8.35
C SER A 196 18.24 -11.33 9.53
N ARG A 197 17.66 -12.19 10.37
CA ARG A 197 18.25 -12.66 11.64
C ARG A 197 18.48 -14.17 11.66
N PHE A 198 17.59 -14.93 11.03
CA PHE A 198 17.58 -16.38 11.09
C PHE A 198 17.30 -17.01 9.73
N THR A 199 17.80 -18.23 9.57
CA THR A 199 17.37 -19.17 8.54
C THR A 199 16.68 -20.35 9.21
N HIS A 200 15.70 -20.95 8.54
CA HIS A 200 14.99 -22.12 9.06
C HIS A 200 14.75 -23.15 7.94
N PRO A 201 15.09 -24.43 8.11
CA PRO A 201 15.03 -25.42 7.03
C PRO A 201 13.59 -25.69 6.52
N ALA A 202 12.58 -25.50 7.37
CA ALA A 202 11.18 -25.60 6.97
C ALA A 202 10.66 -24.36 6.22
N LEU A 203 11.30 -23.19 6.34
CA LEU A 203 10.86 -21.98 5.64
C LEU A 203 11.29 -22.07 4.16
N LYS A 204 10.33 -22.02 3.24
CA LYS A 204 10.58 -22.22 1.81
C LYS A 204 10.55 -20.93 0.98
N ALA A 205 9.76 -19.96 1.41
CA ALA A 205 9.62 -18.67 0.73
C ALA A 205 8.95 -17.63 1.65
N ILE A 206 9.15 -16.36 1.33
CA ILE A 206 8.44 -15.24 1.97
C ILE A 206 7.78 -14.35 0.91
N ALA A 207 6.65 -13.74 1.28
CA ALA A 207 5.93 -12.75 0.49
C ALA A 207 5.75 -11.46 1.33
N PRO A 208 6.83 -10.66 1.51
CA PRO A 208 6.77 -9.40 2.23
C PRO A 208 6.08 -8.36 1.35
N TRP A 209 4.76 -8.29 1.46
CA TRP A 209 3.94 -7.37 0.67
C TRP A 209 3.80 -6.06 1.43
N GLU A 210 4.46 -5.01 0.97
CA GLU A 210 4.41 -3.67 1.57
C GLU A 210 4.77 -3.58 3.07
N GLY A 211 6.06 -3.41 3.38
CA GLY A 211 6.55 -3.31 4.76
C GLY A 211 7.78 -2.41 4.88
N LEU A 212 7.97 -1.81 6.07
CA LEU A 212 9.15 -1.00 6.38
C LEU A 212 10.35 -1.85 6.89
N SER A 213 11.55 -1.32 6.78
CA SER A 213 12.80 -1.93 7.28
C SER A 213 13.52 -1.06 8.32
N ASP A 214 13.26 0.24 8.36
CA ASP A 214 13.85 1.18 9.31
C ASP A 214 12.76 2.02 9.96
N PRO A 215 12.21 1.60 11.12
CA PRO A 215 11.10 2.28 11.78
C PRO A 215 11.35 3.76 12.07
N TYR A 216 12.60 4.11 12.44
CA TYR A 216 12.97 5.50 12.69
C TYR A 216 12.92 6.31 11.40
N MET A 217 13.60 5.84 10.36
CA MET A 217 13.80 6.60 9.12
C MET A 217 12.58 6.63 8.21
N GLN A 218 11.71 5.62 8.30
CA GLN A 218 10.62 5.41 7.34
C GLN A 218 9.24 5.67 7.94
N GLN A 219 9.09 5.78 9.26
CA GLN A 219 7.79 6.02 9.89
C GLN A 219 7.87 7.07 11.01
N THR A 220 8.59 6.76 12.09
CA THR A 220 8.46 7.49 13.36
C THR A 220 9.25 8.80 13.42
N CYS A 221 10.31 8.94 12.62
CA CYS A 221 11.23 10.07 12.68
C CYS A 221 11.80 10.43 11.30
N ARG A 222 10.98 10.33 10.25
CA ARG A 222 11.36 10.62 8.86
C ARG A 222 12.06 11.99 8.77
N GLY A 223 13.24 12.03 8.18
CA GLY A 223 14.02 13.27 8.08
C GLY A 223 14.50 13.85 9.42
N GLY A 224 14.40 13.12 10.52
CA GLY A 224 14.64 13.64 11.87
C GLY A 224 13.45 14.40 12.47
N ILE A 225 12.26 14.33 11.86
CA ILE A 225 11.04 14.99 12.33
C ILE A 225 10.21 13.97 13.14
N PRO A 226 10.07 14.12 14.47
CA PRO A 226 9.35 13.17 15.31
C PRO A 226 7.84 13.11 15.00
N ASN A 227 7.32 11.91 14.73
CA ASN A 227 5.90 11.64 14.54
C ASN A 227 5.52 10.21 14.99
N ALA A 228 5.01 10.08 16.20
CA ALA A 228 4.56 8.79 16.76
C ALA A 228 3.05 8.53 16.61
N PHE A 229 2.30 9.39 15.89
CA PHE A 229 0.84 9.38 15.97
C PHE A 229 0.22 8.09 15.40
N PHE A 230 0.80 7.55 14.34
CA PHE A 230 0.40 6.25 13.80
C PHE A 230 0.64 5.12 14.83
N ASN A 231 1.80 5.10 15.48
CA ASN A 231 2.13 4.10 16.50
C ASN A 231 1.17 4.22 17.72
N GLU A 232 0.83 5.43 18.14
CA GLU A 232 -0.16 5.64 19.20
C GLU A 232 -1.56 5.14 18.81
N MET A 233 -1.96 5.36 17.56
CA MET A 233 -3.25 4.90 17.04
C MET A 233 -3.29 3.37 16.95
N ILE A 234 -2.27 2.74 16.37
CA ILE A 234 -2.29 1.28 16.15
C ILE A 234 -2.30 0.51 17.46
N VAL A 235 -1.56 1.00 18.47
CA VAL A 235 -1.49 0.36 19.80
C VAL A 235 -2.84 0.40 20.54
N ARG A 236 -3.69 1.40 20.29
CA ARG A 236 -5.07 1.42 20.83
C ARG A 236 -5.95 0.32 20.24
N GLY A 237 -5.50 -0.35 19.18
CA GLY A 237 -6.17 -1.51 18.61
C GLY A 237 -5.75 -2.84 19.25
N PHE A 238 -4.69 -2.85 20.05
CA PHE A 238 -4.16 -4.09 20.65
C PHE A 238 -4.85 -4.39 21.99
N GLY A 239 -5.23 -5.65 22.18
CA GLY A 239 -5.67 -6.20 23.45
C GLY A 239 -4.70 -7.31 23.87
N GLY A 240 -4.47 -7.47 25.17
CA GLY A 240 -3.49 -8.43 25.67
C GLY A 240 -3.48 -8.56 27.19
N LEU A 241 -2.79 -9.57 27.70
CA LEU A 241 -2.65 -9.83 29.13
C LEU A 241 -1.49 -9.06 29.78
N GLY A 242 -0.52 -8.65 28.97
CA GLY A 242 0.71 -8.00 29.40
C GLY A 242 0.77 -6.52 29.01
N ASN A 243 1.91 -6.14 28.44
CA ASN A 243 2.20 -4.77 28.07
C ASN A 243 2.57 -4.67 26.59
N VAL A 244 2.59 -3.44 26.09
CA VAL A 244 3.07 -3.08 24.75
C VAL A 244 4.13 -2.01 24.87
N GLU A 245 5.16 -2.12 24.05
CA GLU A 245 6.21 -1.11 23.93
C GLU A 245 5.63 0.25 23.54
N ASP A 246 5.99 1.29 24.28
CA ASP A 246 5.45 2.63 24.11
C ASP A 246 6.35 3.49 23.21
N VAL A 247 6.23 3.28 21.89
CA VAL A 247 7.06 3.95 20.86
C VAL A 247 7.05 5.48 21.00
N ALA A 248 5.94 6.08 21.43
CA ALA A 248 5.87 7.53 21.65
C ALA A 248 6.75 7.99 22.82
N SER A 249 6.82 7.21 23.91
CA SER A 249 7.75 7.48 25.01
C SER A 249 9.19 7.21 24.59
N MET A 250 9.43 6.11 23.87
CA MET A 250 10.75 5.80 23.35
C MET A 250 11.29 6.88 22.41
N LEU A 251 10.43 7.49 21.56
CA LEU A 251 10.82 8.60 20.70
C LEU A 251 11.20 9.87 21.48
N ARG A 252 10.55 10.14 22.60
CA ARG A 252 10.92 11.28 23.48
C ARG A 252 12.24 11.03 24.19
N GLU A 253 12.49 9.79 24.61
CA GLU A 253 13.73 9.39 25.31
C GLU A 253 14.91 9.25 24.33
N HIS A 254 14.63 8.84 23.10
CA HIS A 254 15.60 8.57 22.03
C HIS A 254 15.26 9.41 20.77
N PRO A 255 15.41 10.75 20.81
CA PRO A 255 15.03 11.63 19.69
C PRO A 255 16.04 11.64 18.53
N LEU A 256 17.18 10.98 18.68
CA LEU A 256 18.19 10.76 17.64
C LEU A 256 18.28 9.27 17.34
N TYR A 257 18.83 8.93 16.17
CA TYR A 257 19.10 7.54 15.83
C TYR A 257 20.24 6.99 16.71
N ASP A 258 19.88 6.21 17.72
CA ASP A 258 20.82 5.61 18.67
C ASP A 258 20.67 4.08 18.72
N GLU A 259 21.16 3.46 19.77
CA GLU A 259 21.17 2.01 19.93
C GLU A 259 19.77 1.39 20.08
N TYR A 260 18.81 2.15 20.62
CA TYR A 260 17.44 1.69 20.68
C TYR A 260 16.89 1.51 19.26
N TRP A 261 17.00 2.53 18.41
CA TRP A 261 16.55 2.47 17.02
C TRP A 261 17.35 1.49 16.18
N GLU A 262 18.66 1.38 16.40
CA GLU A 262 19.50 0.36 15.76
C GLU A 262 19.01 -1.06 16.08
N SER A 263 18.57 -1.32 17.32
CA SER A 263 18.03 -2.64 17.69
C SER A 263 16.75 -3.01 16.94
N LYS A 264 16.00 -2.01 16.46
CA LYS A 264 14.75 -2.15 15.72
C LYS A 264 14.93 -2.21 14.21
N LYS A 265 16.08 -1.77 13.70
CA LYS A 265 16.37 -1.81 12.27
C LYS A 265 16.45 -3.24 11.77
N ILE A 266 15.87 -3.44 10.59
CA ILE A 266 15.87 -4.71 9.86
C ILE A 266 16.93 -4.62 8.77
N ASP A 267 18.00 -5.40 8.94
CA ASP A 267 19.12 -5.43 7.99
C ASP A 267 18.80 -6.39 6.84
N THR A 268 18.04 -5.91 5.87
CA THR A 268 17.62 -6.70 4.71
C THR A 268 18.79 -7.20 3.86
N THR A 269 19.98 -6.60 3.97
CA THR A 269 21.19 -7.10 3.28
C THR A 269 21.60 -8.51 3.71
N LYS A 270 21.17 -8.95 4.90
CA LYS A 270 21.41 -10.30 5.42
C LYS A 270 20.48 -11.38 4.87
N MET A 271 19.50 -11.00 4.04
CA MET A 271 18.57 -11.94 3.41
C MET A 271 19.23 -12.68 2.24
N SER A 272 20.15 -13.62 2.51
CA SER A 272 21.06 -14.17 1.49
C SER A 272 20.67 -15.52 0.87
N ASP A 273 19.60 -16.19 1.30
CA ASP A 273 19.24 -17.53 0.80
C ASP A 273 17.76 -17.88 1.04
N ILE A 274 16.87 -16.97 0.64
CA ILE A 274 15.43 -17.18 0.72
C ILE A 274 14.74 -16.64 -0.54
N PRO A 275 13.86 -17.41 -1.19
CA PRO A 275 12.97 -16.89 -2.21
C PRO A 275 12.04 -15.83 -1.62
N ALA A 276 12.02 -14.65 -2.22
CA ALA A 276 11.24 -13.52 -1.74
C ALA A 276 10.44 -12.86 -2.86
N TYR A 277 9.13 -12.74 -2.67
CA TYR A 277 8.24 -12.04 -3.60
C TYR A 277 7.70 -10.77 -2.96
N PHE A 278 8.33 -9.64 -3.30
CA PHE A 278 7.99 -8.32 -2.82
C PHE A 278 6.87 -7.69 -3.65
N THR A 279 6.02 -6.92 -2.97
CA THR A 279 5.18 -5.90 -3.62
C THR A 279 5.53 -4.52 -3.10
N ALA A 280 5.26 -3.51 -3.92
CA ALA A 280 5.36 -2.12 -3.53
C ALA A 280 4.27 -1.30 -4.23
N SER A 281 3.83 -0.24 -3.56
CA SER A 281 3.00 0.81 -4.14
C SER A 281 3.60 2.19 -3.85
N TYR A 282 3.14 3.19 -4.61
CA TYR A 282 3.48 4.59 -4.36
C TYR A 282 2.51 5.26 -3.37
N SER A 283 1.39 4.61 -3.06
CA SER A 283 0.22 5.24 -2.45
C SER A 283 0.21 5.19 -0.93
N THR A 284 0.93 4.26 -0.29
CA THR A 284 0.98 4.14 1.17
C THR A 284 1.86 5.22 1.82
N GLY A 285 1.38 5.80 2.92
CA GLY A 285 2.12 6.78 3.72
C GLY A 285 3.08 6.13 4.71
N LEU A 286 3.13 4.79 4.73
CA LEU A 286 3.81 4.00 5.75
C LEU A 286 4.94 3.14 5.19
N HIS A 287 4.75 2.53 4.01
CA HIS A 287 5.59 1.41 3.58
C HIS A 287 6.36 1.64 2.28
N SER A 288 6.02 2.64 1.47
CA SER A 288 6.54 2.78 0.09
C SER A 288 8.06 2.70 0.03
N GLU A 289 8.77 3.56 0.77
CA GLU A 289 10.23 3.56 0.82
C GLU A 289 10.80 2.20 1.27
N GLY A 290 10.23 1.62 2.33
CA GLY A 290 10.69 0.36 2.89
C GLY A 290 10.52 -0.83 1.97
N SER A 291 9.43 -0.88 1.20
CA SER A 291 9.17 -1.93 0.21
C SER A 291 10.20 -1.93 -0.91
N PHE A 292 10.45 -0.75 -1.47
CA PHE A 292 11.45 -0.56 -2.53
C PHE A 292 12.86 -0.82 -2.02
N GLU A 293 13.22 -0.26 -0.87
CA GLU A 293 14.54 -0.46 -0.25
C GLU A 293 14.76 -1.90 0.18
N GLY A 294 13.73 -2.57 0.72
CA GLY A 294 13.76 -3.97 1.11
C GLY A 294 14.12 -4.88 -0.07
N PHE A 295 13.47 -4.69 -1.22
CA PHE A 295 13.83 -5.41 -2.44
C PHE A 295 15.24 -5.05 -2.93
N ARG A 296 15.59 -3.76 -2.98
CA ARG A 296 16.88 -3.29 -3.49
C ARG A 296 18.05 -3.87 -2.68
N ALA A 297 17.96 -3.79 -1.36
CA ALA A 297 19.02 -4.19 -0.42
C ALA A 297 19.10 -5.70 -0.18
N ALA A 298 18.01 -6.46 -0.36
CA ALA A 298 18.02 -7.91 -0.17
C ALA A 298 19.12 -8.59 -1.03
N SER A 299 19.99 -9.39 -0.41
CA SER A 299 21.12 -10.02 -1.11
C SER A 299 20.77 -11.30 -1.88
N THR A 300 19.62 -11.91 -1.58
CA THR A 300 19.10 -13.08 -2.31
C THR A 300 18.96 -12.79 -3.81
N SER A 301 19.42 -13.71 -4.65
CA SER A 301 19.20 -13.66 -6.10
C SER A 301 17.80 -14.14 -6.50
N LYS A 302 17.11 -14.85 -5.60
CA LYS A 302 15.73 -15.33 -5.79
C LYS A 302 14.73 -14.32 -5.26
N LYS A 303 14.78 -13.11 -5.80
CA LYS A 303 13.83 -12.04 -5.49
C LYS A 303 13.06 -11.58 -6.71
N TRP A 304 11.81 -11.23 -6.48
CA TRP A 304 10.91 -10.61 -7.44
C TRP A 304 10.25 -9.39 -6.82
N LEU A 305 10.04 -8.34 -7.61
CA LEU A 305 9.28 -7.16 -7.23
C LEU A 305 8.11 -6.97 -8.20
N ARG A 306 6.90 -6.85 -7.67
CA ARG A 306 5.76 -6.32 -8.42
C ARG A 306 5.35 -4.98 -7.83
N VAL A 307 5.45 -3.93 -8.64
CA VAL A 307 4.89 -2.62 -8.29
C VAL A 307 3.47 -2.55 -8.84
N HIS A 308 2.47 -2.24 -8.02
CA HIS A 308 1.07 -2.14 -8.43
C HIS A 308 0.56 -0.69 -8.35
N ASN A 309 -0.57 -0.42 -9.02
CA ASN A 309 -1.23 0.90 -9.07
C ASN A 309 -2.41 1.03 -8.09
N SER A 310 -2.58 0.06 -7.21
CA SER A 310 -3.68 0.03 -6.23
C SER A 310 -3.19 0.28 -4.80
N GLN A 311 -4.13 0.32 -3.85
CA GLN A 311 -3.84 0.27 -2.42
C GLN A 311 -3.48 -1.16 -2.01
N GLU A 312 -2.61 -1.30 -1.01
CA GLU A 312 -2.03 -2.58 -0.58
C GLU A 312 -3.05 -3.67 -0.21
N TRP A 313 -4.12 -3.32 0.52
CA TRP A 313 -5.17 -4.26 0.92
C TRP A 313 -6.11 -4.59 -0.25
N HIS A 314 -6.29 -3.66 -1.19
CA HIS A 314 -7.02 -3.96 -2.42
C HIS A 314 -6.25 -5.00 -3.25
N ASP A 315 -4.93 -4.81 -3.40
CA ASP A 315 -4.05 -5.74 -4.11
C ASP A 315 -4.02 -7.11 -3.43
N LEU A 316 -3.95 -7.15 -2.09
CA LEU A 316 -3.92 -8.39 -1.31
C LEU A 316 -5.06 -9.37 -1.66
N TYR A 317 -6.26 -8.85 -1.95
CA TYR A 317 -7.43 -9.66 -2.29
C TYR A 317 -7.77 -9.70 -3.77
N ALA A 318 -6.95 -9.09 -4.63
CA ALA A 318 -7.09 -9.19 -6.07
C ALA A 318 -6.84 -10.65 -6.51
N VAL A 319 -7.65 -11.12 -7.46
CA VAL A 319 -7.56 -12.50 -7.97
C VAL A 319 -6.17 -12.75 -8.59
N ALA A 320 -5.72 -11.84 -9.45
CA ALA A 320 -4.42 -11.94 -10.11
C ALA A 320 -3.24 -11.95 -9.12
N ALA A 321 -3.33 -11.18 -8.03
CA ALA A 321 -2.32 -11.17 -6.97
C ALA A 321 -2.22 -12.52 -6.26
N ASN A 322 -3.36 -13.10 -5.87
CA ASN A 322 -3.39 -14.40 -5.20
C ASN A 322 -3.03 -15.56 -6.13
N ASP A 323 -3.37 -15.47 -7.42
CA ASP A 323 -2.95 -16.45 -8.42
C ASP A 323 -1.42 -16.45 -8.62
N ASP A 324 -0.81 -15.27 -8.70
CA ASP A 324 0.65 -15.13 -8.74
C ASP A 324 1.31 -15.65 -7.46
N LEU A 325 0.80 -15.24 -6.29
CA LEU A 325 1.32 -15.70 -5.01
C LEU A 325 1.21 -17.23 -4.88
N GLN A 326 0.11 -17.82 -5.37
CA GLN A 326 -0.01 -19.27 -5.43
C GLN A 326 1.07 -19.88 -6.32
N ARG A 327 1.30 -19.34 -7.53
CA ARG A 327 2.36 -19.87 -8.42
C ARG A 327 3.72 -19.85 -7.73
N PHE A 328 4.06 -18.74 -7.07
CA PHE A 328 5.29 -18.61 -6.31
C PHE A 328 5.39 -19.66 -5.18
N PHE A 329 4.37 -19.78 -4.34
CA PHE A 329 4.38 -20.76 -3.24
C PHE A 329 4.30 -22.21 -3.71
N ASP A 330 3.55 -22.52 -4.77
CA ASP A 330 3.46 -23.87 -5.31
C ASP A 330 4.83 -24.35 -5.82
N PHE A 331 5.62 -23.44 -6.39
CA PHE A 331 6.99 -23.75 -6.81
C PHE A 331 7.88 -24.10 -5.62
N TYR A 332 7.93 -23.26 -4.58
CA TYR A 332 8.88 -23.45 -3.46
C TYR A 332 8.40 -24.35 -2.33
N ALA A 333 7.10 -24.30 -1.98
CA ALA A 333 6.54 -25.03 -0.84
C ALA A 333 6.02 -26.42 -1.23
N LYS A 334 5.58 -26.60 -2.48
CA LYS A 334 5.08 -27.89 -3.01
C LYS A 334 6.00 -28.54 -4.05
N GLY A 335 7.00 -27.83 -4.58
CA GLY A 335 7.91 -28.35 -5.60
C GLY A 335 7.28 -28.46 -7.00
N ILE A 336 6.16 -27.79 -7.25
CA ILE A 336 5.45 -27.85 -8.53
C ILE A 336 6.21 -27.01 -9.56
N GLN A 337 6.69 -27.65 -10.63
CA GLN A 337 7.43 -26.99 -11.71
C GLN A 337 6.44 -26.25 -12.64
N ASN A 338 6.09 -25.02 -12.28
CA ASN A 338 5.10 -24.18 -12.97
C ASN A 338 5.71 -22.97 -13.72
N GLY A 339 7.02 -22.99 -13.95
CA GLY A 339 7.75 -21.96 -14.69
C GLY A 339 7.99 -20.65 -13.94
N TRP A 340 7.69 -20.54 -12.63
CA TRP A 340 7.83 -19.26 -11.90
C TRP A 340 9.20 -18.60 -12.08
N GLU A 341 10.30 -19.33 -11.87
CA GLU A 341 11.66 -18.77 -11.96
C GLU A 341 12.07 -18.40 -13.40
N GLU A 342 11.45 -19.01 -14.41
CA GLU A 342 11.79 -18.85 -15.83
C GLU A 342 10.95 -17.76 -16.51
N ASP A 343 9.63 -17.79 -16.27
CA ASP A 343 8.66 -16.98 -16.98
C ASP A 343 8.37 -15.63 -16.30
N THR A 344 8.64 -15.50 -14.99
CA THR A 344 8.25 -14.31 -14.21
C THR A 344 9.38 -13.28 -14.21
N PRO A 345 9.17 -12.07 -14.78
CA PRO A 345 10.18 -11.02 -14.75
C PRO A 345 10.58 -10.66 -13.32
N ARG A 346 11.88 -10.42 -13.11
CA ARG A 346 12.44 -10.06 -11.79
C ARG A 346 11.80 -8.80 -11.23
N VAL A 347 11.52 -7.83 -12.08
CA VAL A 347 10.76 -6.64 -11.73
C VAL A 347 9.60 -6.49 -12.72
N ARG A 348 8.41 -6.28 -12.18
CA ARG A 348 7.21 -5.88 -12.92
C ARG A 348 6.81 -4.50 -12.45
N LEU A 349 7.17 -3.50 -13.25
CA LEU A 349 7.09 -2.09 -12.90
C LEU A 349 5.79 -1.47 -13.41
N THR A 350 5.07 -0.81 -12.50
CA THR A 350 3.90 -0.01 -12.81
C THR A 350 4.22 1.47 -12.62
N LEU A 351 3.78 2.33 -13.55
CA LEU A 351 3.88 3.79 -13.48
C LEU A 351 2.48 4.41 -13.60
N LEU A 352 2.19 5.44 -12.79
CA LEU A 352 0.85 6.01 -12.64
C LEU A 352 0.55 7.10 -13.68
N GLY A 353 -0.61 7.01 -14.33
CA GLY A 353 -1.14 8.04 -15.23
C GLY A 353 -1.90 9.19 -14.54
N PHE A 354 -2.45 8.95 -13.34
CA PHE A 354 -3.37 9.84 -12.60
C PHE A 354 -4.72 10.08 -13.30
N GLU A 355 -5.77 10.37 -12.52
CA GLU A 355 -7.11 10.63 -13.03
C GLU A 355 -7.17 11.96 -13.80
N GLY A 356 -7.92 11.97 -14.91
CA GLY A 356 -8.07 13.15 -15.76
C GLY A 356 -6.89 13.43 -16.70
N SER A 357 -5.77 12.72 -16.53
CA SER A 357 -4.64 12.78 -17.45
C SER A 357 -4.89 11.93 -18.71
N PRO A 358 -4.47 12.39 -19.91
CA PRO A 358 -4.44 11.56 -21.11
C PRO A 358 -3.41 10.43 -21.02
N ALA A 359 -2.33 10.62 -20.24
CA ALA A 359 -1.28 9.62 -20.03
C ALA A 359 -1.87 8.37 -19.37
N LYS A 360 -1.66 7.20 -19.97
CA LYS A 360 -2.14 5.93 -19.43
C LYS A 360 -1.10 5.33 -18.48
N SER A 361 -1.58 4.80 -17.36
CA SER A 361 -0.72 4.03 -16.46
C SER A 361 -0.06 2.87 -17.22
N ILE A 362 1.23 2.71 -17.00
CA ILE A 362 1.98 1.53 -17.47
C ILE A 362 1.79 0.46 -16.42
N ILE A 363 1.33 -0.73 -16.80
CA ILE A 363 1.02 -1.81 -15.87
C ILE A 363 2.02 -2.96 -16.06
N GLU A 364 2.68 -3.34 -14.96
CA GLU A 364 3.55 -4.53 -14.89
C GLU A 364 4.58 -4.68 -16.03
N ARG A 365 5.17 -3.56 -16.48
CA ARG A 365 6.24 -3.59 -17.48
C ARG A 365 7.45 -4.33 -16.93
N ALA A 366 7.91 -5.35 -17.65
CA ALA A 366 9.07 -6.13 -17.28
C ALA A 366 10.34 -5.26 -17.25
N GLU A 367 11.11 -5.37 -16.17
CA GLU A 367 12.43 -4.79 -15.97
C GLU A 367 13.36 -5.85 -15.34
N GLU A 368 14.67 -5.72 -15.59
CA GLU A 368 15.66 -6.64 -15.00
C GLU A 368 15.98 -6.29 -13.54
N GLN A 369 15.86 -5.01 -13.19
CA GLN A 369 16.24 -4.47 -11.88
C GLN A 369 15.41 -3.25 -11.51
N TRP A 370 15.41 -2.92 -10.22
CA TRP A 370 14.90 -1.66 -9.72
C TRP A 370 16.01 -0.97 -8.88
N PRO A 371 16.28 0.33 -9.09
CA PRO A 371 15.72 1.17 -10.16
C PRO A 371 16.05 0.66 -11.58
N PRO A 372 15.23 0.97 -12.61
CA PRO A 372 15.46 0.49 -13.98
C PRO A 372 16.85 0.86 -14.53
N ALA A 373 17.48 -0.02 -15.29
CA ALA A 373 18.84 0.20 -15.83
C ALA A 373 18.95 1.43 -16.76
N ARG A 374 17.84 1.81 -17.37
CA ARG A 374 17.67 2.97 -18.27
C ARG A 374 17.36 4.27 -17.54
N LEU A 375 17.43 4.29 -16.20
CA LEU A 375 17.29 5.49 -15.41
C LEU A 375 18.47 6.42 -15.64
N TYR A 376 18.20 7.71 -15.83
CA TYR A 376 19.18 8.79 -15.77
C TYR A 376 18.60 9.96 -14.94
N THR A 377 19.48 10.76 -14.35
CA THR A 377 19.07 11.92 -13.56
C THR A 377 19.04 13.18 -14.41
N GLU A 378 18.05 14.04 -14.17
CA GLU A 378 18.00 15.37 -14.76
C GLU A 378 17.76 16.42 -13.67
N ARG A 379 18.45 17.56 -13.79
CA ARG A 379 18.47 18.62 -12.79
C ARG A 379 17.71 19.85 -13.27
N TYR A 380 16.84 20.37 -12.41
CA TYR A 380 16.07 21.58 -12.64
C TYR A 380 16.26 22.56 -11.48
N PHE A 381 16.77 23.75 -11.76
CA PHE A 381 16.97 24.81 -10.77
C PHE A 381 15.66 25.51 -10.44
N LEU A 382 15.47 25.87 -9.17
CA LEU A 382 14.33 26.63 -8.73
C LEU A 382 14.56 28.11 -9.06
N ASP A 383 13.54 28.79 -9.60
CA ASP A 383 13.53 30.24 -9.79
C ASP A 383 12.34 30.86 -9.05
N ALA A 384 12.61 31.51 -7.92
CA ALA A 384 11.57 32.14 -7.12
C ALA A 384 10.98 33.40 -7.76
N ALA A 385 11.68 34.05 -8.71
CA ALA A 385 11.14 35.21 -9.41
C ALA A 385 9.99 34.82 -10.36
N THR A 386 10.12 33.66 -11.01
CA THR A 386 9.13 33.15 -11.97
C THR A 386 8.25 32.03 -11.40
N LYS A 387 8.56 31.51 -10.21
CA LYS A 387 7.92 30.33 -9.59
C LYS A 387 7.97 29.10 -10.50
N SER A 388 9.12 28.90 -11.13
CA SER A 388 9.33 27.82 -12.10
C SER A 388 10.58 27.00 -11.78
N LEU A 389 10.65 25.83 -12.41
CA LEU A 389 11.80 24.94 -12.45
C LEU A 389 12.45 25.07 -13.84
N THR A 390 13.73 25.42 -13.90
CA THR A 390 14.45 25.73 -15.14
C THR A 390 15.69 24.86 -15.32
N SER A 391 16.03 24.49 -16.56
CA SER A 391 17.25 23.72 -16.84
C SER A 391 18.54 24.52 -16.61
N CYS A 392 18.45 25.86 -16.69
CA CYS A 392 19.56 26.77 -16.44
C CYS A 392 19.45 27.39 -15.05
N ARG A 393 20.60 27.58 -14.38
CA ARG A 393 20.70 28.28 -13.10
C ARG A 393 20.28 29.76 -13.25
N PRO A 394 19.31 30.26 -12.45
CA PRO A 394 18.96 31.68 -12.44
C PRO A 394 20.15 32.54 -11.98
N GLN A 395 20.43 33.62 -12.72
CA GLN A 395 21.60 34.48 -12.44
C GLN A 395 21.35 35.45 -11.28
N ASN A 396 20.12 35.94 -11.14
CA ASN A 396 19.75 36.89 -10.09
C ASN A 396 19.21 36.14 -8.87
N SER A 397 19.64 36.56 -7.68
CA SER A 397 19.06 36.03 -6.44
C SER A 397 17.63 36.50 -6.24
N SER A 398 16.77 35.57 -5.85
CA SER A 398 15.36 35.77 -5.52
C SER A 398 15.00 34.86 -4.33
N ARG A 399 13.81 35.06 -3.76
CA ARG A 399 13.32 34.27 -2.63
C ARG A 399 11.83 34.01 -2.71
N SER A 400 11.43 32.83 -2.25
CA SER A 400 10.03 32.48 -1.96
C SER A 400 9.85 32.32 -0.46
N VAL A 401 8.69 32.68 0.07
CA VAL A 401 8.41 32.70 1.52
C VAL A 401 7.10 31.98 1.78
N HIS A 402 7.04 31.22 2.86
CA HIS A 402 5.82 30.63 3.41
C HIS A 402 5.92 30.59 4.94
N GLU A 403 4.77 30.49 5.61
CA GLU A 403 4.67 30.27 7.04
C GLU A 403 5.01 28.81 7.38
N GLY A 404 6.02 28.59 8.22
CA GLY A 404 6.50 27.26 8.60
C GLY A 404 5.53 26.52 9.52
N HIS A 405 4.87 27.24 10.42
CA HIS A 405 3.84 26.68 11.31
C HIS A 405 2.44 26.84 10.69
N SER A 406 2.14 25.98 9.73
CA SER A 406 0.93 26.05 8.89
C SER A 406 0.42 24.66 8.55
N LEU A 407 -0.85 24.54 8.14
CA LEU A 407 -1.40 23.31 7.56
C LEU A 407 -1.62 23.42 6.04
N THR A 408 -1.33 24.57 5.43
CA THR A 408 -1.66 24.83 4.03
C THR A 408 -0.62 25.61 3.25
N ASP A 409 0.21 26.42 3.92
CA ASP A 409 1.08 27.38 3.22
C ASP A 409 2.33 26.70 2.62
N SER A 410 2.67 27.06 1.39
CA SER A 410 3.77 26.45 0.66
C SER A 410 4.39 27.39 -0.37
N SER A 411 5.68 27.16 -0.67
CA SER A 411 6.38 27.75 -1.80
C SER A 411 6.41 26.75 -2.97
N ASP A 412 5.84 27.15 -4.10
CA ASP A 412 5.56 26.26 -5.21
C ASP A 412 6.31 26.64 -6.49
N PHE A 413 6.84 25.64 -7.20
CA PHE A 413 7.61 25.80 -8.43
C PHE A 413 7.11 24.82 -9.50
N LYS A 414 6.84 25.34 -10.70
CA LYS A 414 6.26 24.57 -11.80
C LYS A 414 7.29 24.13 -12.83
N LEU A 415 7.19 22.88 -13.27
CA LEU A 415 7.87 22.34 -14.45
C LEU A 415 6.84 21.83 -15.44
N VAL A 416 7.03 22.08 -16.73
CA VAL A 416 6.22 21.53 -17.82
C VAL A 416 7.13 20.68 -18.71
N PHE A 417 6.69 19.47 -19.04
CA PHE A 417 7.41 18.60 -19.95
C PHE A 417 6.94 18.86 -21.38
N PRO A 418 7.84 19.25 -22.30
CA PRO A 418 7.46 19.49 -23.70
C PRO A 418 7.17 18.19 -24.46
N GLU A 419 7.56 17.06 -23.90
CA GLU A 419 7.48 15.72 -24.50
C GLU A 419 6.97 14.72 -23.46
N TYR A 420 6.47 13.58 -23.95
CA TYR A 420 6.11 12.46 -23.08
C TYR A 420 7.29 12.07 -22.19
N THR A 421 7.03 11.93 -20.88
CA THR A 421 8.07 11.72 -19.88
C THR A 421 7.65 10.65 -18.88
N GLU A 422 8.58 9.75 -18.57
CA GLU A 422 8.43 8.76 -17.51
C GLU A 422 9.42 9.04 -16.39
N LEU A 423 8.89 9.16 -15.16
CA LEU A 423 9.69 9.27 -13.94
C LEU A 423 9.58 7.96 -13.16
N CYS A 424 10.73 7.40 -12.78
CA CYS A 424 10.79 6.21 -11.94
C CYS A 424 12.09 6.17 -11.15
N GLY A 425 12.02 6.10 -9.82
CA GLY A 425 13.18 6.06 -8.94
C GLY A 425 13.01 7.01 -7.75
N GLN A 426 14.10 7.44 -7.14
CA GLN A 426 14.06 8.36 -6.00
C GLN A 426 14.52 9.76 -6.41
N PRO A 427 13.66 10.78 -6.33
CA PRO A 427 14.07 12.17 -6.48
C PRO A 427 14.72 12.71 -5.20
N PHE A 428 15.40 13.86 -5.32
CA PHE A 428 15.77 14.67 -4.16
C PHE A 428 15.82 16.14 -4.51
N VAL A 429 15.76 17.00 -3.49
CA VAL A 429 15.79 18.46 -3.66
C VAL A 429 16.95 19.05 -2.86
N LYS A 430 17.80 19.84 -3.51
CA LYS A 430 18.75 20.74 -2.83
C LYS A 430 18.08 22.09 -2.62
N LEU A 431 18.10 22.58 -1.39
CA LEU A 431 17.49 23.85 -1.00
C LEU A 431 18.46 24.69 -0.18
N PHE A 432 18.51 25.98 -0.46
CA PHE A 432 19.07 26.98 0.45
C PHE A 432 17.92 27.63 1.21
N MET A 433 17.86 27.42 2.53
CA MET A 433 16.76 27.89 3.36
C MET A 433 17.22 28.60 4.61
N SER A 434 16.38 29.51 5.12
CA SER A 434 16.61 30.20 6.39
C SER A 434 15.28 30.42 7.14
N ALA A 435 15.33 30.43 8.48
CA ALA A 435 14.22 30.82 9.34
C ALA A 435 14.64 32.05 10.19
N PRO A 436 14.10 33.26 9.96
CA PRO A 436 14.51 34.46 10.70
C PRO A 436 14.13 34.45 12.19
N SER A 437 13.11 33.68 12.57
CA SER A 437 12.51 33.67 13.90
C SER A 437 12.80 32.42 14.73
N HIS A 438 13.58 31.48 14.21
CA HIS A 438 13.85 30.20 14.87
C HIS A 438 15.24 29.65 14.55
N ASP A 439 15.71 28.73 15.38
CA ASP A 439 17.01 28.05 15.32
C ASP A 439 16.91 26.62 14.75
N ASP A 440 15.75 26.26 14.18
CA ASP A 440 15.54 25.07 13.37
C ASP A 440 14.40 25.30 12.36
N LEU A 441 14.28 24.41 11.39
CA LEU A 441 13.10 24.31 10.53
C LEU A 441 12.88 22.88 10.06
N ASP A 442 11.64 22.42 10.16
CA ASP A 442 11.14 21.24 9.48
C ASP A 442 10.82 21.62 8.02
N VAL A 443 11.37 20.87 7.08
CA VAL A 443 11.16 21.07 5.65
C VAL A 443 10.53 19.83 5.07
N VAL A 444 9.38 20.00 4.44
CA VAL A 444 8.68 18.98 3.68
C VAL A 444 8.57 19.41 2.24
N VAL A 445 8.95 18.52 1.31
CA VAL A 445 8.81 18.71 -0.12
C VAL A 445 7.83 17.68 -0.69
N GLN A 446 7.00 18.10 -1.65
CA GLN A 446 6.06 17.21 -2.35
C GLN A 446 6.12 17.46 -3.86
N ILE A 447 6.08 16.38 -4.64
CA ILE A 447 5.92 16.45 -6.09
C ILE A 447 4.47 16.11 -6.42
N ARG A 448 3.73 17.04 -7.04
CA ARG A 448 2.37 16.81 -7.56
C ARG A 448 2.38 16.76 -9.08
N LYS A 449 1.53 15.93 -9.68
CA LYS A 449 1.28 15.97 -11.14
C LYS A 449 0.32 17.10 -11.52
N LEU A 450 0.65 17.82 -12.58
CA LEU A 450 -0.16 18.86 -13.23
C LEU A 450 -0.68 18.37 -14.59
N SER A 451 -1.94 18.65 -14.88
CA SER A 451 -2.47 18.53 -16.25
C SER A 451 -1.86 19.60 -17.17
N ALA A 452 -2.10 19.48 -18.47
CA ALA A 452 -1.73 20.51 -19.46
C ALA A 452 -2.44 21.87 -19.23
N SER A 453 -3.61 21.88 -18.58
CA SER A 453 -4.30 23.11 -18.14
C SER A 453 -3.73 23.69 -16.84
N GLY A 454 -2.84 22.97 -16.16
CA GLY A 454 -2.26 23.38 -14.88
C GLY A 454 -3.08 22.97 -13.64
N ASP A 455 -4.04 22.05 -13.80
CA ASP A 455 -4.83 21.50 -12.70
C ASP A 455 -4.02 20.46 -11.94
N LEU A 456 -4.17 20.43 -10.61
CA LEU A 456 -3.55 19.42 -9.76
C LEU A 456 -4.30 18.10 -9.89
N LEU A 457 -3.60 17.06 -10.35
CA LEU A 457 -4.18 15.74 -10.53
C LEU A 457 -4.02 14.88 -9.27
N GLU A 458 -4.82 13.82 -9.21
CA GLU A 458 -4.84 12.82 -8.13
C GLU A 458 -4.90 11.42 -8.76
N SER A 459 -4.26 10.43 -8.15
CA SER A 459 -4.41 9.02 -8.53
C SER A 459 -5.37 8.33 -7.56
N LEU A 460 -6.34 7.57 -8.06
CA LEU A 460 -7.20 6.74 -7.22
C LEU A 460 -6.57 5.37 -7.01
N ASN A 461 -6.61 4.87 -5.78
CA ASN A 461 -5.90 3.65 -5.43
C ASN A 461 -6.66 2.35 -5.75
N TRP A 462 -7.78 2.41 -6.44
CA TRP A 462 -8.41 1.23 -7.02
C TRP A 462 -9.42 1.63 -8.08
N SER A 463 -9.79 0.67 -8.93
CA SER A 463 -10.80 0.85 -9.96
C SER A 463 -11.70 -0.39 -10.07
N PRO A 464 -13.02 -0.23 -10.25
CA PRO A 464 -13.74 1.04 -10.32
C PRO A 464 -13.93 1.69 -8.93
N MET A 465 -13.68 3.00 -8.85
CA MET A 465 -14.00 3.81 -7.67
C MET A 465 -15.49 4.20 -7.71
N PRO A 466 -16.23 4.15 -6.58
CA PRO A 466 -17.68 4.45 -6.58
C PRO A 466 -18.04 5.89 -6.96
N LEU A 467 -17.11 6.83 -6.78
CA LEU A 467 -17.27 8.25 -7.05
C LEU A 467 -16.08 8.79 -7.86
N PRO A 468 -16.26 9.86 -8.65
CA PRO A 468 -15.14 10.52 -9.31
C PRO A 468 -14.19 11.15 -8.28
N ALA A 469 -12.89 11.27 -8.63
CA ALA A 469 -11.83 11.64 -7.70
C ALA A 469 -12.13 12.85 -6.80
N PRO A 470 -12.68 13.99 -7.30
CA PRO A 470 -12.97 15.15 -6.43
C PRO A 470 -13.98 14.89 -5.30
N LYS A 471 -14.81 13.83 -5.41
CA LYS A 471 -15.81 13.44 -4.41
C LYS A 471 -15.37 12.30 -3.50
N VAL A 472 -14.22 11.68 -3.77
CA VAL A 472 -13.64 10.65 -2.92
C VAL A 472 -13.00 11.33 -1.68
N PRO A 473 -13.13 10.78 -0.47
CA PRO A 473 -12.48 11.33 0.72
C PRO A 473 -10.97 11.50 0.55
N ASN A 474 -10.43 12.57 1.14
CA ASN A 474 -9.01 12.92 1.09
C ASN A 474 -8.21 12.17 2.17
N VAL A 475 -8.10 10.86 1.97
CA VAL A 475 -7.25 9.96 2.78
C VAL A 475 -6.35 9.15 1.87
N ASN A 476 -5.14 8.87 2.33
CA ASN A 476 -4.08 8.29 1.51
C ASN A 476 -4.42 6.88 1.04
N VAL A 477 -5.18 6.11 1.83
CA VAL A 477 -5.70 4.80 1.41
C VAL A 477 -6.61 4.87 0.18
N ALA A 478 -7.26 6.02 -0.07
CA ALA A 478 -8.16 6.20 -1.22
C ALA A 478 -7.52 6.93 -2.41
N LYS A 479 -6.58 7.83 -2.13
CA LYS A 479 -5.97 8.72 -3.11
C LYS A 479 -4.49 8.84 -2.88
N HIS A 480 -3.73 8.86 -3.97
CA HIS A 480 -2.33 9.25 -3.97
C HIS A 480 -2.15 10.58 -4.68
N LEU A 481 -1.51 11.54 -4.01
CA LEU A 481 -1.25 12.88 -4.54
C LEU A 481 0.12 13.01 -5.22
N GLY A 482 1.06 12.14 -4.86
CA GLY A 482 2.47 12.20 -5.25
C GLY A 482 3.41 11.98 -4.05
N PRO A 483 4.69 11.68 -4.30
CA PRO A 483 5.64 11.36 -3.24
C PRO A 483 6.06 12.60 -2.45
N GLN A 484 6.54 12.37 -1.24
CA GLN A 484 7.06 13.41 -0.35
C GLN A 484 8.43 13.05 0.22
N GLY A 485 9.20 14.10 0.53
CA GLY A 485 10.47 14.04 1.22
C GLY A 485 10.46 15.01 2.40
N MET A 486 11.25 14.73 3.43
CA MET A 486 11.30 15.61 4.60
C MET A 486 12.66 15.59 5.28
N LEU A 487 13.01 16.71 5.92
CA LEU A 487 14.25 16.90 6.67
C LEU A 487 14.08 18.02 7.71
N ARG A 488 14.49 17.77 8.95
CA ARG A 488 14.72 18.80 9.95
C ARG A 488 16.11 19.40 9.75
N ALA A 489 16.22 20.73 9.60
CA ALA A 489 17.46 21.40 9.23
C ALA A 489 18.62 21.14 10.21
N SER A 490 18.35 20.96 11.50
CA SER A 490 19.39 20.58 12.45
C SER A 490 20.03 19.21 12.17
N HIS A 491 19.34 18.30 11.49
CA HIS A 491 19.89 16.99 11.11
C HIS A 491 20.81 17.04 9.88
N ARG A 492 20.93 18.18 9.18
CA ARG A 492 21.76 18.31 7.96
C ARG A 492 23.23 17.89 8.17
N VAL A 493 23.75 18.05 9.38
CA VAL A 493 25.13 17.69 9.76
C VAL A 493 25.38 16.18 9.79
N SER A 494 24.31 15.38 9.74
CA SER A 494 24.37 13.91 9.76
C SER A 494 24.35 13.27 8.37
N ILE A 495 24.49 14.07 7.31
CA ILE A 495 24.55 13.59 5.93
C ILE A 495 25.71 12.60 5.75
N MET A 496 25.43 11.50 5.06
CA MET A 496 26.42 10.48 4.75
C MET A 496 27.23 10.85 3.49
N PRO A 497 28.48 10.36 3.36
CA PRO A 497 29.27 10.57 2.15
C PRO A 497 28.54 10.09 0.89
N ARG A 498 28.70 10.84 -0.20
CA ARG A 498 28.11 10.56 -1.51
C ARG A 498 29.21 10.34 -2.53
N SER A 499 28.97 9.47 -3.52
CA SER A 499 29.94 9.21 -4.59
C SER A 499 29.80 10.23 -5.73
N SER A 500 28.59 10.78 -5.91
CA SER A 500 28.25 11.81 -6.88
C SER A 500 27.32 12.87 -6.28
N GLU A 501 27.35 14.10 -6.84
CA GLU A 501 26.41 15.18 -6.55
C GLU A 501 24.96 14.88 -6.98
N ASP A 502 24.75 13.81 -7.74
CA ASP A 502 23.43 13.33 -8.16
C ASP A 502 22.95 12.09 -7.41
N ASP A 503 23.75 11.52 -6.50
CA ASP A 503 23.32 10.38 -5.67
C ASP A 503 22.23 10.82 -4.68
N VAL A 504 21.18 10.04 -4.45
CA VAL A 504 20.17 10.41 -3.44
C VAL A 504 20.84 10.57 -2.06
N PRO A 505 20.64 11.70 -1.37
CA PRO A 505 21.25 11.95 -0.06
C PRO A 505 20.68 11.00 0.99
N SER A 506 21.54 10.51 1.88
CA SER A 506 21.13 9.75 3.06
C SER A 506 21.74 10.35 4.33
N TYR A 507 21.08 10.13 5.45
CA TYR A 507 21.42 10.71 6.74
C TYR A 507 21.45 9.61 7.79
N ASN A 508 22.43 9.65 8.69
CA ASN A 508 22.47 8.68 9.79
C ASN A 508 21.65 9.13 11.01
N HIS A 509 21.26 10.41 11.09
CA HIS A 509 20.50 11.03 12.18
C HIS A 509 21.04 10.78 13.60
N ARG A 510 22.33 10.42 13.74
CA ARG A 510 22.99 10.20 15.04
C ARG A 510 23.42 11.51 15.71
N SER A 511 23.33 12.62 15.00
CA SER A 511 23.66 13.95 15.49
C SER A 511 22.74 14.99 14.88
N ARG A 512 22.56 16.10 15.60
CA ARG A 512 21.89 17.30 15.10
C ARG A 512 22.58 18.54 15.65
N GLN A 513 22.58 19.63 14.88
CA GLN A 513 23.13 20.92 15.25
C GLN A 513 22.14 22.02 14.87
N PRO A 514 21.63 22.82 15.84
CA PRO A 514 20.78 23.97 15.55
C PRO A 514 21.37 24.92 14.50
N ILE A 515 20.52 25.63 13.79
CA ILE A 515 20.91 26.71 12.88
C ILE A 515 20.88 28.05 13.62
N SER A 516 21.65 29.02 13.17
CA SER A 516 21.51 30.38 13.69
C SER A 516 20.26 31.02 13.07
N MET A 517 19.54 31.85 13.83
CA MET A 517 18.38 32.57 13.31
C MET A 517 18.76 33.41 12.10
N GLY A 518 18.05 33.21 10.99
CA GLY A 518 18.30 33.87 9.70
C GLY A 518 19.52 33.36 8.93
N GLU A 519 20.27 32.37 9.44
CA GLU A 519 21.33 31.70 8.69
C GLU A 519 20.74 30.97 7.47
N ILE A 520 21.36 31.16 6.31
CA ILE A 520 21.02 30.42 5.10
C ILE A 520 21.81 29.11 5.13
N VAL A 521 21.09 27.99 5.24
CA VAL A 521 21.67 26.65 5.29
C VAL A 521 21.33 25.87 4.04
N GLU A 522 22.28 25.03 3.62
CA GLU A 522 22.08 24.04 2.56
C GLU A 522 21.41 22.79 3.12
N LEU A 523 20.33 22.35 2.48
CA LEU A 523 19.54 21.18 2.83
C LEU A 523 19.39 20.28 1.61
N MET A 524 19.61 18.98 1.77
CA MET A 524 19.37 18.00 0.72
C MET A 524 18.26 17.05 1.17
N VAL A 525 17.05 17.25 0.65
CA VAL A 525 15.85 16.52 1.09
C VAL A 525 15.59 15.33 0.16
N PRO A 526 15.82 14.07 0.60
CA PRO A 526 15.47 12.90 -0.18
C PRO A 526 13.95 12.75 -0.26
N VAL A 527 13.45 12.39 -1.43
CA VAL A 527 12.02 12.15 -1.70
C VAL A 527 11.80 10.66 -1.90
N TRP A 528 10.72 10.15 -1.33
CA TRP A 528 10.32 8.75 -1.53
C TRP A 528 10.10 8.41 -3.02
N PRO A 529 10.06 7.11 -3.37
CA PRO A 529 10.08 6.67 -4.75
C PRO A 529 8.88 7.23 -5.55
N ILE A 530 9.17 7.69 -6.76
CA ILE A 530 8.19 8.14 -7.74
C ILE A 530 8.04 7.11 -8.85
N GLY A 531 6.84 6.98 -9.40
CA GLY A 531 6.55 6.22 -10.60
C GLY A 531 5.36 6.81 -11.34
N VAL A 532 5.60 7.76 -12.24
CA VAL A 532 4.55 8.57 -12.87
C VAL A 532 4.88 8.79 -14.34
N VAL A 533 3.85 8.75 -15.19
CA VAL A 533 3.95 9.12 -16.60
C VAL A 533 3.28 10.47 -16.87
N TYR A 534 3.82 11.23 -17.81
CA TYR A 534 3.36 12.56 -18.21
C TYR A 534 3.24 12.60 -19.73
N GLU A 535 2.10 13.07 -20.25
CA GLU A 535 2.02 13.44 -21.67
C GLU A 535 2.72 14.77 -21.94
N ALA A 536 3.03 15.03 -23.21
CA ALA A 536 3.53 16.33 -23.64
C ALA A 536 2.57 17.46 -23.21
N GLY A 537 3.10 18.51 -22.60
CA GLY A 537 2.36 19.64 -22.05
C GLY A 537 1.89 19.44 -20.61
N GLU A 538 1.87 18.22 -20.07
CA GLU A 538 1.69 18.01 -18.63
C GLU A 538 2.96 18.40 -17.86
N GLY A 539 2.84 18.50 -16.54
CA GLY A 539 3.94 19.00 -15.72
C GLY A 539 3.91 18.47 -14.31
N LEU A 540 4.82 18.99 -13.49
CA LEU A 540 4.81 18.78 -12.05
C LEU A 540 4.88 20.09 -11.29
N LEU A 541 4.36 20.07 -10.08
CA LEU A 541 4.47 21.14 -9.08
C LEU A 541 5.36 20.61 -7.95
N LEU A 542 6.53 21.21 -7.78
CA LEU A 542 7.33 21.04 -6.57
C LEU A 542 6.80 22.01 -5.51
N ARG A 543 6.35 21.47 -4.39
CA ARG A 543 5.86 22.24 -3.24
C ARG A 543 6.85 22.10 -2.10
N ILE A 544 7.12 23.19 -1.39
CA ILE A 544 8.00 23.24 -0.21
C ILE A 544 7.22 23.87 0.93
N SER A 545 7.16 23.21 2.07
CA SER A 545 6.42 23.72 3.24
C SER A 545 7.10 23.32 4.56
N GLY A 546 6.58 23.82 5.67
CA GLY A 546 6.93 23.35 7.02
C GLY A 546 6.10 22.17 7.54
N HIS A 547 5.13 21.64 6.77
CA HIS A 547 4.17 20.65 7.25
C HIS A 547 4.01 19.47 6.28
N ASP A 548 3.47 18.35 6.78
CA ASP A 548 3.17 17.20 5.93
C ASP A 548 2.06 17.57 4.92
N MET A 549 2.39 17.48 3.62
CA MET A 549 1.46 17.78 2.52
C MET A 549 0.82 16.53 1.91
N SER A 550 1.16 15.34 2.39
CA SER A 550 0.47 14.11 2.02
C SER A 550 -0.91 14.03 2.68
N LEU A 551 -1.78 13.18 2.14
CA LEU A 551 -3.05 12.92 2.78
C LEU A 551 -2.81 12.10 4.06
N PRO A 552 -3.61 12.30 5.13
CA PRO A 552 -3.54 11.42 6.28
C PRO A 552 -3.86 9.99 5.83
N GLU A 553 -3.17 8.99 6.38
CA GLU A 553 -3.38 7.60 5.96
C GLU A 553 -4.85 7.20 6.08
N ILE A 554 -5.46 7.53 7.22
CA ILE A 554 -6.89 7.39 7.50
C ILE A 554 -7.45 8.66 8.16
N GLU A 555 -8.78 8.81 8.18
CA GLU A 555 -9.43 10.03 8.70
C GLU A 555 -9.08 10.31 10.17
N ALA A 556 -8.87 9.27 10.99
CA ALA A 556 -8.49 9.41 12.39
C ALA A 556 -7.10 10.06 12.59
N LEU A 557 -6.25 10.04 11.56
CA LEU A 557 -4.90 10.60 11.60
C LEU A 557 -4.84 12.06 11.11
N LYS A 558 -5.96 12.64 10.72
CA LYS A 558 -6.02 14.00 10.20
C LYS A 558 -5.62 15.04 11.26
N PRO A 559 -4.57 15.85 11.02
CA PRO A 559 -4.19 16.90 11.94
C PRO A 559 -5.28 17.99 12.00
N ARG A 560 -5.54 18.52 13.19
CA ARG A 560 -6.46 19.65 13.42
C ARG A 560 -5.73 20.99 13.59
N GLU A 561 -4.46 20.91 13.93
CA GLU A 561 -3.53 22.02 14.15
C GLU A 561 -2.13 21.53 13.75
N PRO A 562 -1.19 22.43 13.37
CA PRO A 562 0.18 22.04 13.11
C PRO A 562 0.82 21.46 14.38
N ARG A 563 1.60 20.38 14.23
CA ARG A 563 2.23 19.62 15.33
C ARG A 563 3.73 19.53 15.12
N ASP A 564 4.32 20.65 14.76
CA ASP A 564 5.74 20.85 14.48
C ASP A 564 6.37 21.80 15.50
N GLU A 565 7.69 21.96 15.41
CA GLU A 565 8.44 22.93 16.21
C GLU A 565 8.64 24.26 15.47
N ASN A 566 8.12 24.40 14.24
CA ASN A 566 8.39 25.55 13.38
C ASN A 566 7.86 26.85 13.99
N ARG A 567 8.53 27.97 13.66
CA ARG A 567 8.09 29.31 14.07
C ARG A 567 8.31 30.33 12.97
N GLY A 568 7.24 31.05 12.63
CA GLY A 568 7.26 32.14 11.66
C GLY A 568 7.63 31.67 10.26
N GLN A 569 8.36 32.52 9.53
CA GLN A 569 8.58 32.35 8.10
C GLN A 569 9.75 31.45 7.78
N HIS A 570 9.55 30.56 6.81
CA HIS A 570 10.60 29.85 6.12
C HIS A 570 10.84 30.52 4.76
N ILE A 571 12.12 30.73 4.43
CA ILE A 571 12.53 31.42 3.19
C ILE A 571 13.33 30.43 2.34
N VAL A 572 12.90 30.24 1.09
CA VAL A 572 13.62 29.47 0.06
C VAL A 572 14.40 30.46 -0.81
N HIS A 573 15.73 30.32 -0.85
CA HIS A 573 16.64 31.18 -1.62
C HIS A 573 16.99 30.51 -2.95
N THR A 574 16.98 31.29 -4.03
CA THR A 574 17.22 30.80 -5.39
C THR A 574 18.04 31.79 -6.20
N GLY A 575 18.90 31.31 -7.10
CA GLY A 575 19.63 32.13 -8.05
C GLY A 575 20.80 32.91 -7.44
N GLY A 576 21.67 33.44 -8.30
CA GLY A 576 22.95 34.02 -7.86
C GLY A 576 23.81 32.92 -7.24
N GLU A 577 24.24 33.08 -5.99
CA GLU A 577 25.04 32.08 -5.25
C GLU A 577 24.25 30.87 -4.74
N TYR A 578 22.91 30.95 -4.65
CA TYR A 578 22.04 29.91 -4.09
C TYR A 578 21.44 29.02 -5.18
N ASP A 579 22.08 27.89 -5.47
CA ASP A 579 21.62 26.93 -6.48
C ASP A 579 20.66 25.87 -5.94
N SER A 580 19.50 26.30 -5.43
CA SER A 580 18.42 25.37 -5.12
C SER A 580 17.96 24.63 -6.39
N TYR A 581 17.89 23.30 -6.36
CA TYR A 581 17.49 22.47 -7.51
C TYR A 581 16.74 21.20 -7.11
N LEU A 582 15.96 20.67 -8.04
CA LEU A 582 15.31 19.37 -8.01
C LEU A 582 16.07 18.41 -8.95
N VAL A 583 16.34 17.19 -8.47
CA VAL A 583 16.84 16.09 -9.31
C VAL A 583 15.73 15.08 -9.53
N LEU A 584 15.43 14.80 -10.80
CA LEU A 584 14.39 13.86 -11.21
C LEU A 584 15.00 12.59 -11.82
N PRO A 585 14.49 11.40 -11.44
CA PRO A 585 14.89 10.14 -12.04
C PRO A 585 14.06 9.87 -13.31
N ARG A 586 14.60 10.21 -14.48
CA ARG A 586 13.94 9.98 -15.79
C ARG A 586 14.28 8.61 -16.33
N ILE A 587 13.33 8.00 -17.02
CA ILE A 587 13.58 6.78 -17.81
C ILE A 587 13.93 7.19 -19.25
N ALA A 588 15.05 6.71 -19.76
CA ALA A 588 15.36 6.82 -21.18
C ALA A 588 14.33 6.00 -21.99
N LEU A 589 13.59 6.69 -22.84
CA LEU A 589 12.72 6.08 -23.83
C LEU A 589 13.65 5.56 -24.93
N GLY A 590 13.78 4.24 -25.07
CA GLY A 590 14.64 3.66 -26.11
C GLY A 590 14.26 4.18 -27.49
N GLU A 591 15.22 4.27 -28.40
CA GLU A 591 14.93 4.40 -29.83
C GLU A 591 13.88 3.34 -30.20
N ARG A 592 12.76 3.74 -30.82
CA ARG A 592 11.93 2.77 -31.55
C ARG A 592 12.88 2.00 -32.45
N GLY A 593 13.06 0.70 -32.22
CA GLY A 593 14.08 -0.12 -32.88
C GLY A 593 14.22 0.22 -34.36
N GLY A 594 15.27 0.98 -34.68
CA GLY A 594 15.58 1.41 -36.02
C GLY A 594 16.64 0.48 -36.60
N PHE A 595 16.20 -0.50 -37.38
CA PHE A 595 16.90 -0.71 -38.64
C PHE A 595 16.65 0.55 -39.47
N SER A 596 17.59 1.48 -39.45
CA SER A 596 17.63 2.60 -40.38
C SER A 596 17.94 2.05 -41.78
N ILE A 597 16.92 1.61 -42.51
CA ILE A 597 16.92 1.71 -43.96
C ILE A 597 16.40 3.10 -44.26
N LYS A 598 17.22 3.92 -44.93
CA LYS A 598 16.74 5.14 -45.57
C LYS A 598 15.75 4.71 -46.65
N ASP A 599 14.47 4.79 -46.34
CA ASP A 599 13.41 4.65 -47.34
C ASP A 599 13.25 5.99 -48.06
N ASP A 600 13.98 6.08 -49.18
CA ASP A 600 13.75 7.00 -50.28
C ASP A 600 12.42 6.59 -50.94
N PHE A 601 11.31 7.20 -50.54
CA PHE A 601 10.06 7.14 -51.31
C PHE A 601 9.51 8.54 -51.52
N ASN A 602 9.99 9.12 -52.62
CA ASN A 602 9.30 10.14 -53.37
C ASN A 602 8.23 9.47 -54.23
N THR A 603 6.95 9.74 -53.96
CA THR A 603 5.87 9.60 -54.95
C THR A 603 4.74 10.57 -54.62
N ASP A 604 4.69 11.67 -55.37
CA ASP A 604 3.43 12.19 -55.88
C ASP A 604 2.65 11.04 -56.52
N ASP A 605 1.46 10.73 -56.02
CA ASP A 605 0.27 10.49 -56.86
C ASP A 605 -0.97 10.25 -56.00
N ALA A 606 -2.05 10.89 -56.43
CA ALA A 606 -3.35 10.95 -55.78
C ALA A 606 -4.10 9.62 -55.78
N GLN A 607 -4.76 9.30 -54.66
CA GLN A 607 -6.19 8.91 -54.58
C GLN A 607 -6.58 8.62 -53.12
N ILE A 608 -7.39 9.52 -52.55
CA ILE A 608 -8.08 9.35 -51.27
C ILE A 608 -9.40 8.62 -51.55
N ILE A 609 -9.66 7.52 -50.83
CA ILE A 609 -11.00 6.94 -50.69
C ILE A 609 -11.34 7.01 -49.20
N ASP A 610 -12.30 7.88 -48.88
CA ASP A 610 -12.94 8.04 -47.57
C ASP A 610 -14.13 7.07 -47.48
N LEU A 611 -14.27 6.39 -46.33
CA LEU A 611 -15.26 5.33 -46.11
C LEU A 611 -15.92 5.42 -44.72
N CYS A 612 -16.08 6.62 -44.16
CA CYS A 612 -16.72 6.80 -42.86
C CYS A 612 -17.69 8.00 -42.74
N ASP A 613 -18.31 8.47 -43.81
CA ASP A 613 -19.47 9.38 -43.73
C ASP A 613 -20.77 8.56 -43.79
N ASP A 614 -21.48 8.47 -42.65
CA ASP A 614 -22.96 8.31 -42.51
C ASP A 614 -23.40 7.64 -41.19
N VAL A 615 -22.84 8.04 -40.03
CA VAL A 615 -23.40 7.62 -38.72
C VAL A 615 -23.47 8.76 -37.68
N GLU A 616 -23.62 10.01 -38.13
CA GLU A 616 -23.69 11.15 -37.20
C GLU A 616 -24.98 11.99 -37.29
N GLU A 617 -25.87 11.73 -38.26
CA GLU A 617 -27.17 12.44 -38.36
C GLU A 617 -28.38 11.72 -37.72
N GLY A 618 -28.19 10.56 -37.09
CA GLY A 618 -29.30 9.79 -36.50
C GLY A 618 -29.59 10.06 -35.01
N ILE A 619 -28.63 10.57 -34.25
CA ILE A 619 -28.67 10.52 -32.77
C ILE A 619 -29.24 11.80 -32.14
N GLN A 620 -29.22 12.92 -32.84
CA GLN A 620 -29.66 14.23 -32.32
C GLN A 620 -31.19 14.46 -32.35
N SER A 621 -32.00 13.48 -32.78
CA SER A 621 -33.47 13.62 -32.86
C SER A 621 -34.27 13.04 -31.68
N LEU A 622 -33.63 12.43 -30.67
CA LEU A 622 -34.34 11.69 -29.60
C LEU A 622 -34.16 12.22 -28.17
N LEU A 623 -33.57 13.39 -27.95
CA LEU A 623 -33.38 13.95 -26.60
C LEU A 623 -33.98 15.36 -26.48
N LYS A 624 -35.17 15.44 -25.88
CA LYS A 624 -35.68 16.67 -25.23
C LYS A 624 -35.97 16.35 -23.77
N ARG A 625 -35.32 17.06 -22.84
CA ARG A 625 -35.71 17.15 -21.43
C ARG A 625 -35.60 18.61 -20.97
N GLU A 626 -36.66 19.09 -20.35
CA GLU A 626 -36.80 20.43 -19.76
C GLU A 626 -36.13 20.54 -18.38
N PRO A 627 -35.78 21.76 -17.91
CA PRO A 627 -34.96 21.98 -16.72
C PRO A 627 -35.78 21.96 -15.41
N VAL A 628 -35.18 21.44 -14.34
CA VAL A 628 -35.67 21.61 -12.96
C VAL A 628 -34.49 22.05 -12.08
N GLU A 629 -34.70 23.14 -11.34
CA GLU A 629 -33.74 23.76 -10.41
C GLU A 629 -33.48 22.92 -9.13
N PRO A 630 -32.32 23.11 -8.47
CA PRO A 630 -31.91 22.31 -7.32
C PRO A 630 -32.50 22.83 -6.00
N SER A 631 -33.01 21.91 -5.17
CA SER A 631 -33.28 22.18 -3.75
C SER A 631 -32.26 21.44 -2.87
N ASN A 632 -31.68 22.20 -1.94
CA ASN A 632 -30.70 21.79 -0.94
C ASN A 632 -31.42 21.40 0.36
N PRO A 633 -31.09 20.25 0.99
CA PRO A 633 -31.17 20.21 2.45
C PRO A 633 -30.14 19.26 3.08
N PHE A 634 -28.99 19.77 3.55
CA PHE A 634 -28.21 19.07 4.58
C PHE A 634 -27.63 20.06 5.60
N ASP A 635 -28.37 20.24 6.68
CA ASP A 635 -27.88 20.68 7.99
C ASP A 635 -28.56 19.79 9.03
N ILE A 636 -27.81 18.88 9.68
CA ILE A 636 -28.20 18.31 11.00
C ILE A 636 -26.94 18.15 11.88
N PRO A 637 -26.99 18.53 13.18
CA PRO A 637 -25.83 18.70 14.05
C PRO A 637 -25.39 17.45 14.82
N ILE A 638 -24.14 17.51 15.28
CA ILE A 638 -23.45 16.56 16.15
C ILE A 638 -24.02 16.64 17.59
N PHE A 639 -24.43 15.51 18.16
CA PHE A 639 -24.77 15.41 19.59
C PHE A 639 -23.53 15.08 20.42
N ILE A 640 -23.08 16.05 21.21
CA ILE A 640 -22.20 15.89 22.36
C ILE A 640 -23.07 15.57 23.58
N THR A 641 -22.70 14.57 24.37
CA THR A 641 -23.36 14.27 25.64
C THR A 641 -22.48 14.73 26.81
N GLU A 642 -22.98 15.69 27.57
CA GLU A 642 -22.59 15.93 28.97
C GLU A 642 -23.83 16.00 29.86
N ALA A 643 -23.69 15.50 31.09
CA ALA A 643 -24.75 15.24 32.04
C ALA A 643 -25.13 16.47 32.89
N LYS A 644 -26.44 16.62 33.24
CA LYS A 644 -26.97 16.80 34.63
C LYS A 644 -28.49 17.15 34.71
N ALA A 645 -29.17 16.44 35.61
CA ALA A 645 -30.23 16.82 36.59
C ALA A 645 -31.51 17.61 36.22
N SER A 646 -32.66 16.92 36.40
CA SER A 646 -33.93 17.26 37.09
C SER A 646 -34.75 18.53 36.74
N ILE A 647 -36.03 18.35 36.29
CA ILE A 647 -37.33 18.76 36.93
C ILE A 647 -38.55 18.70 35.93
N LYS A 648 -39.59 17.94 36.34
CA LYS A 648 -41.09 17.96 36.15
C LYS A 648 -41.84 18.49 34.88
N THR A 649 -42.56 17.55 34.21
CA THR A 649 -44.02 17.46 33.78
C THR A 649 -44.86 18.74 33.60
N GLU A 650 -45.74 19.01 32.61
CA GLU A 650 -46.71 18.30 31.70
C GLU A 650 -47.39 19.40 30.78
N PRO A 651 -48.36 19.18 29.85
CA PRO A 651 -48.65 18.06 28.93
C PRO A 651 -48.89 18.47 27.44
N GLU A 652 -49.07 17.44 26.62
CA GLU A 652 -49.35 17.24 25.18
C GLU A 652 -50.08 18.30 24.32
N SER A 653 -49.60 18.43 23.07
CA SER A 653 -50.46 18.57 21.88
C SER A 653 -49.98 17.60 20.79
N GLN A 654 -50.89 16.75 20.33
CA GLN A 654 -50.66 15.69 19.35
C GLN A 654 -50.32 16.23 17.95
N SER A 655 -49.26 15.70 17.35
CA SER A 655 -49.08 15.65 15.88
C SER A 655 -48.47 14.30 15.50
N GLU A 656 -49.06 13.68 14.48
CA GLU A 656 -48.84 12.31 14.01
C GLU A 656 -47.38 11.99 13.60
N PRO A 657 -46.95 10.72 13.67
CA PRO A 657 -45.59 10.31 13.33
C PRO A 657 -45.37 10.23 11.81
N VAL A 658 -44.37 10.96 11.31
CA VAL A 658 -43.81 10.76 9.96
C VAL A 658 -42.98 9.48 9.95
N SER A 659 -43.46 8.49 9.19
CA SER A 659 -42.89 7.16 9.05
C SER A 659 -41.61 7.14 8.20
N SER A 660 -40.53 6.56 8.74
CA SER A 660 -39.41 6.02 7.96
C SER A 660 -39.93 4.97 6.96
N PRO A 661 -39.55 5.00 5.66
CA PRO A 661 -40.17 4.13 4.65
C PRO A 661 -39.71 2.67 4.70
N TRP A 662 -38.76 2.27 5.55
CA TRP A 662 -38.28 0.88 5.58
C TRP A 662 -38.10 0.37 7.00
N LYS A 663 -39.08 -0.40 7.48
CA LYS A 663 -38.99 -1.17 8.72
C LYS A 663 -38.77 -2.64 8.36
N SER A 664 -37.53 -3.10 8.54
CA SER A 664 -37.03 -4.48 8.41
C SER A 664 -36.57 -4.92 7.00
N GLY A 665 -35.45 -5.66 6.96
CA GLY A 665 -34.80 -6.18 5.75
C GLY A 665 -35.65 -7.14 4.91
N MET A 666 -36.79 -7.62 5.44
CA MET A 666 -37.78 -8.37 4.66
C MET A 666 -38.48 -7.53 3.59
N GLN A 667 -38.65 -6.21 3.81
CA GLN A 667 -39.33 -5.33 2.84
C GLN A 667 -38.48 -5.05 1.59
N LEU A 668 -37.15 -5.05 1.71
CA LEU A 668 -36.24 -4.87 0.57
C LEU A 668 -36.24 -6.10 -0.36
N VAL A 669 -36.42 -7.30 0.21
CA VAL A 669 -36.52 -8.55 -0.56
C VAL A 669 -37.85 -8.62 -1.31
N GLN A 670 -38.95 -8.23 -0.67
CA GLN A 670 -40.26 -8.10 -1.35
C GLN A 670 -40.24 -7.00 -2.42
N PHE A 671 -39.56 -5.86 -2.19
CA PHE A 671 -39.43 -4.80 -3.19
C PHE A 671 -38.69 -5.28 -4.45
N ARG A 672 -37.60 -6.06 -4.30
CA ARG A 672 -36.86 -6.63 -5.44
C ARG A 672 -37.70 -7.64 -6.23
N ALA A 673 -38.42 -8.53 -5.54
CA ALA A 673 -39.31 -9.48 -6.20
C ALA A 673 -40.46 -8.79 -6.95
N THR A 674 -40.98 -7.67 -6.41
CA THR A 674 -42.06 -6.90 -7.06
C THR A 674 -41.54 -6.10 -8.26
N ALA A 675 -40.29 -5.61 -8.21
CA ALA A 675 -39.69 -4.86 -9.31
C ALA A 675 -39.44 -5.72 -10.57
N GLU A 676 -39.05 -6.98 -10.40
CA GLU A 676 -38.93 -7.94 -11.51
C GLU A 676 -40.29 -8.23 -12.16
N GLN A 677 -41.33 -8.40 -11.33
CA GLN A 677 -42.68 -8.65 -11.82
C GLN A 677 -43.28 -7.44 -12.55
N VAL A 678 -43.02 -6.22 -12.07
CA VAL A 678 -43.41 -4.98 -12.76
C VAL A 678 -42.69 -4.81 -14.11
N ALA A 679 -41.41 -5.22 -14.19
CA ALA A 679 -40.66 -5.19 -15.44
C ALA A 679 -41.23 -6.19 -16.45
N ASP A 680 -41.58 -7.40 -16.01
CA ASP A 680 -42.19 -8.42 -16.87
C ASP A 680 -43.59 -8.03 -17.34
N ASP A 681 -44.41 -7.46 -16.45
CA ASP A 681 -45.75 -6.98 -16.80
C ASP A 681 -45.68 -5.80 -17.79
N TYR A 682 -44.72 -4.88 -17.62
CA TYR A 682 -44.47 -3.79 -18.58
C TYR A 682 -44.06 -4.33 -19.96
N LEU A 683 -43.19 -5.34 -20.02
CA LEU A 683 -42.78 -5.97 -21.29
C LEU A 683 -43.97 -6.65 -21.97
N LYS A 684 -44.86 -7.26 -21.19
CA LYS A 684 -46.05 -7.97 -21.68
C LYS A 684 -47.15 -7.02 -22.17
N GLU A 685 -47.44 -5.96 -21.41
CA GLU A 685 -48.42 -4.93 -21.79
C GLU A 685 -48.00 -4.18 -23.06
N ASN A 686 -46.71 -3.91 -23.23
CA ASN A 686 -46.17 -3.22 -24.39
C ASN A 686 -45.81 -4.16 -25.56
N LYS A 687 -46.13 -5.46 -25.45
CA LYS A 687 -45.81 -6.50 -26.46
C LYS A 687 -44.32 -6.53 -26.88
N ILE A 688 -43.42 -6.20 -25.96
CA ILE A 688 -41.98 -6.17 -26.19
C ILE A 688 -41.44 -7.58 -25.94
N LYS A 689 -40.91 -8.23 -26.99
CA LYS A 689 -40.18 -9.49 -26.86
C LYS A 689 -38.68 -9.20 -26.73
N LEU A 690 -38.10 -9.47 -25.57
CA LEU A 690 -36.64 -9.48 -25.40
C LEU A 690 -36.08 -10.73 -26.12
N HIS A 691 -35.36 -10.52 -27.21
CA HIS A 691 -34.60 -11.59 -27.84
C HIS A 691 -33.36 -11.90 -27.00
N SER A 692 -33.22 -13.16 -26.57
CA SER A 692 -31.99 -13.65 -25.95
C SER A 692 -30.81 -13.43 -26.90
N SER A 693 -29.91 -12.51 -26.58
CA SER A 693 -28.66 -12.37 -27.31
C SER A 693 -27.79 -13.61 -27.07
N ARG A 694 -27.46 -14.32 -28.15
CA ARG A 694 -26.48 -15.42 -28.16
C ARG A 694 -25.17 -14.99 -27.49
N LYS A 695 -24.62 -15.86 -26.64
CA LYS A 695 -23.20 -15.84 -26.26
C LYS A 695 -22.34 -15.74 -27.52
N ARG A 696 -21.47 -14.72 -27.60
CA ARG A 696 -20.32 -14.77 -28.52
C ARG A 696 -19.36 -15.85 -27.99
N LEU A 697 -19.29 -16.96 -28.72
CA LEU A 697 -18.19 -17.92 -28.65
C LEU A 697 -17.16 -17.48 -29.71
N SER A 698 -15.99 -17.02 -29.28
CA SER A 698 -14.82 -16.92 -30.15
C SER A 698 -13.61 -17.55 -29.47
N THR A 699 -13.51 -18.88 -29.60
CA THR A 699 -12.23 -19.59 -29.68
C THR A 699 -12.52 -20.92 -30.34
N ILE A 700 -12.20 -21.04 -31.63
CA ILE A 700 -12.14 -22.33 -32.31
C ILE A 700 -10.85 -23.00 -31.82
N ARG A 701 -10.95 -23.96 -30.90
CA ARG A 701 -9.88 -24.95 -30.68
C ARG A 701 -10.12 -26.06 -31.70
N ASP A 702 -9.24 -26.20 -32.71
CA ASP A 702 -9.23 -27.39 -33.57
C ASP A 702 -8.68 -28.59 -32.76
N PRO A 703 -9.51 -29.59 -32.41
CA PRO A 703 -9.07 -30.74 -31.63
C PRO A 703 -8.06 -31.63 -32.38
N ASN A 704 -7.94 -31.46 -33.70
CA ASN A 704 -6.99 -32.21 -34.53
C ASN A 704 -5.58 -31.59 -34.53
N ALA A 705 -5.41 -30.35 -34.06
CA ALA A 705 -4.09 -29.72 -33.94
C ALA A 705 -3.25 -30.35 -32.82
N TYR A 706 -3.89 -30.70 -31.69
CA TYR A 706 -3.22 -31.36 -30.56
C TYR A 706 -2.78 -32.79 -30.89
N ARG A 707 -3.60 -33.52 -31.65
CA ARG A 707 -3.30 -34.90 -32.05
C ARG A 707 -2.17 -34.99 -33.08
N ARG A 708 -2.11 -34.02 -34.01
CA ARG A 708 -0.98 -33.86 -34.95
C ARG A 708 0.32 -33.47 -34.25
N GLY A 709 0.26 -32.59 -33.24
CA GLY A 709 1.44 -32.25 -32.43
C GLY A 709 2.04 -33.45 -31.68
N GLN A 710 1.21 -34.37 -31.19
CA GLN A 710 1.69 -35.63 -30.60
C GLN A 710 2.33 -36.56 -31.63
N GLU A 711 1.71 -36.75 -32.79
CA GLU A 711 2.28 -37.56 -33.87
C GLU A 711 3.62 -37.02 -34.39
N ASP A 712 3.77 -35.70 -34.51
CA ASP A 712 5.01 -35.08 -34.98
C ASP A 712 6.10 -35.07 -33.90
N SER A 713 5.74 -35.00 -32.62
CA SER A 713 6.70 -35.14 -31.51
C SER A 713 7.37 -36.52 -31.46
N SER A 714 6.64 -37.58 -31.86
CA SER A 714 7.17 -38.96 -31.91
C SER A 714 8.20 -39.20 -33.01
N LYS A 715 8.40 -38.25 -33.93
CA LYS A 715 9.37 -38.33 -35.04
C LYS A 715 10.67 -37.57 -34.76
N LEU A 716 10.79 -36.90 -33.62
CA LEU A 716 11.97 -36.13 -33.23
C LEU A 716 12.92 -37.00 -32.38
N GLU A 717 13.90 -37.63 -33.04
CA GLU A 717 15.06 -38.21 -32.33
C GLU A 717 15.99 -37.08 -31.85
N ILE A 718 15.89 -36.71 -30.57
CA ILE A 718 16.86 -35.83 -29.91
C ILE A 718 17.91 -36.70 -29.23
N ARG A 719 19.10 -36.80 -29.83
CA ARG A 719 20.27 -37.41 -29.20
C ARG A 719 20.72 -36.54 -28.02
N ARG A 720 20.72 -37.10 -26.81
CA ARG A 720 21.33 -36.51 -25.62
C ARG A 720 22.85 -36.71 -25.65
N PRO A 721 23.67 -35.69 -25.41
CA PRO A 721 25.08 -35.91 -25.10
C PRO A 721 25.22 -36.42 -23.66
N VAL A 722 25.96 -37.51 -23.52
CA VAL A 722 26.47 -38.01 -22.23
C VAL A 722 27.69 -37.16 -21.89
N LEU A 723 27.75 -36.61 -20.67
CA LEU A 723 28.93 -35.97 -20.13
C LEU A 723 29.57 -36.94 -19.13
N ASP A 724 30.84 -37.27 -19.39
CA ASP A 724 31.78 -37.93 -18.49
C ASP A 724 32.22 -37.00 -17.34
#